data_AF-A0A524JBG6-F1
#
_entry.id   AF-A0A524JBG6-F1
#
_cell.length_a   1.000
_cell.length_b   1.000
_cell.length_c   1.000
_cell.angle_alpha   90.00
_cell.angle_beta   90.00
_cell.angle_gamma   90.00
#
_symmetry.space_group_name_H-M   'P 1'
#
loop_
_entity.id
_entity.type
_entity.pdbx_description
1 polymer ?
#
loop_
_entity_poly.entity_id
_entity_poly.type
_entity_poly.pdbx_seq_one_letter_code
_entity_poly.pdbx_strand_id
1 'polypeptide(L)'
;WEFGRILARLGRALRGFFHPAAGRVLLWDVQYAPRLRPLAGQIPDPARRALVGRVLDRFEEHVVPRWPLLRSQVIHGDLSLDNTTLDDRRRVTGILDFGDMSHTALACDISSAWASAVWERRGDDLYRAAAAVLDGYRAVTPLEEIELSLLADLFAARAAAAASISAVRVARYPDNEYIADFDTEAWPLLELYDELGPEEAARRFGARSFSRAVPIDGLLDRRRRRLGSALMAPSYERPLHLVEGDGVWMSDADGRRYLDCYNNVPVVGHSHPRVVEATSRQARALNTNMRYLHEAVIELGERLVASMPEGSGLDTVMMVNSGSEANDLAWRLARSHTGNGGGLSSEYAYHGITAAIADLSPEASSAPKPDHVETFPPPRGAGEDSIAGFASAIDRLAGRGVQPAAVLVDGAFTSDGIYPAERSYLEEVVRLTHEAGGLYVADEVQAGHGRSGEHLWSFGAAGITPDIVTMGKPMGNGYPVAALVTRSEIVDRFAGEGEFFSTFGGNPPGAVAALTVLDVIADQQLIGRAGRVGSELRAEIERLADRYAMVGEVRGRGLMVGVELICSDASSPRADPGLADRVKNGLRERGVLVGTTGPDDNVLKIRPPLVFGTEHVGILNDALAEVLAAVAAET
;
A
#
# COMPACT_ATOMS: atom_id res chain seq x y z
N TRP A 1 4.53 4.22 28.94
CA TRP A 1 4.80 5.20 27.86
C TRP A 1 5.99 6.09 28.15
N GLU A 2 5.95 6.98 29.14
CA GLU A 2 7.08 7.91 29.37
C GLU A 2 8.41 7.22 29.68
N PHE A 3 8.39 6.14 30.46
CA PHE A 3 9.57 5.31 30.73
C PHE A 3 10.26 4.83 29.45
N GLY A 4 9.51 4.25 28.50
CA GLY A 4 10.04 3.84 27.20
C GLY A 4 10.54 5.01 26.35
N ARG A 5 9.89 6.18 26.45
CA ARG A 5 10.36 7.42 25.78
C ARG A 5 11.72 7.85 26.30
N ILE A 6 11.95 7.74 27.60
CA ILE A 6 13.22 8.10 28.25
C ILE A 6 14.32 7.11 27.87
N LEU A 7 14.02 5.81 27.87
CA LEU A 7 14.92 4.77 27.37
C LEU A 7 15.41 5.08 25.94
N ALA A 8 14.50 5.40 25.02
CA ALA A 8 14.86 5.76 23.65
C ALA A 8 15.66 7.07 23.54
N ARG A 9 15.35 8.07 24.38
CA ARG A 9 16.12 9.34 24.44
C ARG A 9 17.53 9.11 24.96
N LEU A 10 17.70 8.26 25.96
CA LEU A 10 19.01 7.86 26.46
C LEU A 10 19.81 7.17 25.36
N GLY A 11 19.22 6.20 24.66
CA GLY A 11 19.86 5.56 23.51
C GLY A 11 20.31 6.55 22.43
N ARG A 12 19.46 7.56 22.11
CA ARG A 12 19.85 8.65 21.20
C ARG A 12 21.01 9.50 21.75
N ALA A 13 21.03 9.79 23.04
CA ALA A 13 22.10 10.56 23.67
C ALA A 13 23.43 9.79 23.70
N LEU A 14 23.38 8.47 23.78
CA LEU A 14 24.55 7.57 23.70
C LEU A 14 24.99 7.28 22.26
N ARG A 15 24.31 7.81 21.24
CA ARG A 15 24.69 7.58 19.84
C ARG A 15 26.08 8.14 19.56
N GLY A 16 26.96 7.28 19.05
CA GLY A 16 28.36 7.64 18.76
C GLY A 16 29.26 7.63 20.01
N PHE A 17 28.73 7.36 21.20
CA PHE A 17 29.54 7.11 22.37
C PHE A 17 30.25 5.75 22.24
N PHE A 18 31.55 5.74 22.52
CA PHE A 18 32.36 4.54 22.55
C PHE A 18 33.28 4.56 23.77
N HIS A 19 33.44 3.40 24.39
CA HIS A 19 34.42 3.19 25.44
C HIS A 19 34.97 1.76 25.35
N PRO A 20 36.29 1.53 25.44
CA PRO A 20 36.86 0.18 25.31
C PRO A 20 36.26 -0.84 26.29
N ALA A 21 35.91 -0.42 27.51
CA ALA A 21 35.28 -1.29 28.51
C ALA A 21 33.85 -1.72 28.15
N ALA A 22 33.19 -1.08 27.18
CA ALA A 22 31.85 -1.48 26.74
C ALA A 22 31.86 -2.81 25.96
N GLY A 23 33.01 -3.26 25.47
CA GLY A 23 33.17 -4.58 24.84
C GLY A 23 33.40 -5.74 25.82
N ARG A 24 33.28 -5.49 27.13
CA ARG A 24 33.41 -6.55 28.14
C ARG A 24 32.26 -7.55 28.03
N VAL A 25 32.51 -8.80 28.40
CA VAL A 25 31.49 -9.84 28.45
C VAL A 25 30.73 -9.73 29.77
N LEU A 26 29.45 -9.35 29.70
CA LEU A 26 28.52 -9.43 30.82
C LEU A 26 27.55 -10.58 30.57
N LEU A 27 27.39 -11.50 31.52
CA LEU A 27 26.45 -12.63 31.37
C LEU A 27 24.98 -12.17 31.31
N TRP A 28 24.69 -10.98 31.84
CA TRP A 28 23.38 -10.35 31.78
C TRP A 28 23.05 -9.72 30.42
N ASP A 29 24.07 -9.48 29.58
CA ASP A 29 23.87 -9.04 28.21
C ASP A 29 23.40 -10.21 27.36
N VAL A 30 22.21 -10.05 26.80
CA VAL A 30 21.48 -11.04 25.99
C VAL A 30 22.30 -11.52 24.78
N GLN A 31 23.24 -10.72 24.28
CA GLN A 31 24.19 -11.13 23.25
C GLN A 31 24.92 -12.45 23.60
N TYR A 32 25.12 -12.70 24.89
CA TYR A 32 25.84 -13.88 25.38
C TYR A 32 24.93 -14.99 25.89
N ALA A 33 23.63 -14.96 25.58
CA ALA A 33 22.67 -15.99 26.01
C ALA A 33 23.13 -17.44 25.76
N PRO A 34 23.76 -17.81 24.62
CA PRO A 34 24.31 -19.16 24.41
C PRO A 34 25.31 -19.62 25.49
N ARG A 35 26.01 -18.68 26.14
CA ARG A 35 26.98 -18.97 27.21
C ARG A 35 26.31 -19.33 28.54
N LEU A 36 24.99 -19.21 28.65
CA LEU A 36 24.23 -19.54 29.85
C LEU A 36 24.01 -21.04 30.03
N ARG A 37 24.17 -21.87 28.99
CA ARG A 37 23.89 -23.32 29.05
C ARG A 37 24.55 -24.04 30.25
N PRO A 38 25.83 -23.82 30.57
CA PRO A 38 26.45 -24.44 31.75
C PRO A 38 25.84 -23.96 33.07
N LEU A 39 25.40 -22.70 33.13
CA LEU A 39 24.79 -22.10 34.32
C LEU A 39 23.38 -22.64 34.54
N ALA A 40 22.60 -22.79 33.47
CA ALA A 40 21.27 -23.37 33.50
C ALA A 40 21.26 -24.79 34.08
N GLY A 41 22.37 -25.54 33.95
CA GLY A 41 22.54 -26.86 34.57
C GLY A 41 22.42 -26.87 36.10
N GLN A 42 22.61 -25.73 36.76
CA GLN A 42 22.48 -25.57 38.22
C GLN A 42 21.04 -25.31 38.68
N ILE A 43 20.08 -25.10 37.76
CA ILE A 43 18.66 -24.96 38.11
C ILE A 43 18.16 -26.29 38.68
N PRO A 44 17.70 -26.35 39.95
CA PRO A 44 17.35 -27.62 40.60
C PRO A 44 16.17 -28.33 39.96
N ASP A 45 15.15 -27.58 39.54
CA ASP A 45 13.93 -28.09 38.92
C ASP A 45 14.19 -28.53 37.45
N PRO A 46 13.99 -29.82 37.10
CA PRO A 46 14.21 -30.32 35.75
C PRO A 46 13.31 -29.70 34.68
N ALA A 47 12.06 -29.34 35.00
CA ALA A 47 11.11 -28.75 34.06
C ALA A 47 11.53 -27.32 33.72
N ARG A 48 11.88 -26.53 34.74
CA ARG A 48 12.43 -25.18 34.60
C ARG A 48 13.76 -25.16 33.85
N ARG A 49 14.63 -26.14 34.12
CA ARG A 49 15.88 -26.33 33.37
C ARG A 49 15.62 -26.61 31.89
N ALA A 50 14.67 -27.49 31.58
CA ALA A 50 14.29 -27.80 30.21
C ALA A 50 13.67 -26.60 29.48
N LEU A 51 12.87 -25.79 30.18
CA LEU A 51 12.30 -24.55 29.65
C LEU A 51 13.38 -23.55 29.24
N VAL A 52 14.35 -23.28 30.14
CA VAL A 52 15.51 -22.43 29.79
C VAL A 52 16.27 -23.01 28.60
N GLY A 53 16.46 -24.33 28.54
CA GLY A 53 17.06 -25.02 27.40
C GLY A 53 16.37 -24.68 26.07
N ARG A 54 15.04 -24.79 26.01
CA ARG A 54 14.25 -24.44 24.81
C ARG A 54 14.43 -22.99 24.38
N VAL A 55 14.45 -22.06 25.33
CA VAL A 55 14.66 -20.62 25.04
C VAL A 55 16.05 -20.40 24.42
N LEU A 56 17.09 -21.05 24.97
CA LEU A 56 18.45 -20.94 24.44
C LEU A 56 18.61 -21.59 23.07
N ASP A 57 18.03 -22.78 22.84
CA ASP A 57 18.00 -23.44 21.53
C ASP A 57 17.37 -22.54 20.48
N ARG A 58 16.22 -21.95 20.82
CA ARG A 58 15.50 -21.03 19.93
C ARG A 58 16.31 -19.77 19.66
N PHE A 59 16.95 -19.19 20.66
CA PHE A 59 17.82 -18.02 20.49
C PHE A 59 18.96 -18.30 19.50
N GLU A 60 19.62 -19.46 19.63
CA GLU A 60 20.70 -19.88 18.72
C GLU A 60 20.20 -20.11 17.29
N GLU A 61 19.01 -20.68 17.12
CA GLU A 61 18.44 -20.92 15.79
C GLU A 61 17.89 -19.65 15.11
N HIS A 62 17.29 -18.75 15.88
CA HIS A 62 16.50 -17.63 15.34
C HIS A 62 17.20 -16.28 15.47
N VAL A 63 17.84 -16.01 16.62
CA VAL A 63 18.40 -14.69 16.92
C VAL A 63 19.84 -14.59 16.43
N VAL A 64 20.68 -15.59 16.72
CA VAL A 64 22.13 -15.56 16.37
C VAL A 64 22.39 -15.32 14.87
N PRO A 65 21.72 -16.00 13.91
CA PRO A 65 21.97 -15.77 12.49
C PRO A 65 21.58 -14.36 12.00
N ARG A 66 20.69 -13.68 12.75
CA ARG A 66 20.14 -12.37 12.42
C ARG A 66 20.80 -11.24 13.21
N TRP A 67 21.59 -11.56 14.23
CA TRP A 67 22.26 -10.58 15.08
C TRP A 67 23.09 -9.53 14.31
N PRO A 68 23.85 -9.88 13.25
CA PRO A 68 24.61 -8.89 12.48
C PRO A 68 23.75 -7.85 11.75
N LEU A 69 22.45 -8.13 11.58
CA LEU A 69 21.49 -7.22 10.96
C LEU A 69 20.87 -6.24 11.97
N LEU A 70 21.07 -6.45 13.28
CA LEU A 70 20.56 -5.57 14.31
C LEU A 70 21.45 -4.34 14.47
N ARG A 71 20.81 -3.18 14.61
CA ARG A 71 21.51 -1.95 14.99
C ARG A 71 22.07 -2.09 16.40
N SER A 72 23.33 -1.72 16.56
CA SER A 72 24.05 -1.81 17.83
C SER A 72 24.75 -0.51 18.19
N GLN A 73 24.91 -0.29 19.50
CA GLN A 73 25.69 0.80 20.09
C GLN A 73 25.95 0.47 21.57
N VAL A 74 26.64 1.37 22.27
CA VAL A 74 26.62 1.33 23.73
C VAL A 74 25.21 1.68 24.22
N ILE A 75 24.64 0.80 25.04
CA ILE A 75 23.32 0.96 25.67
C ILE A 75 23.45 1.01 27.20
N HIS A 76 22.35 1.31 27.91
CA HIS A 76 22.35 1.27 29.38
C HIS A 76 22.45 -0.17 29.90
N GLY A 77 21.76 -1.10 29.24
CA GLY A 77 21.81 -2.53 29.56
C GLY A 77 20.89 -2.94 30.71
N ASP A 78 20.68 -2.05 31.69
CA ASP A 78 19.84 -2.33 32.88
C ASP A 78 18.95 -1.15 33.32
N LEU A 79 18.35 -0.43 32.37
CA LEU A 79 17.41 0.64 32.75
C LEU A 79 16.08 0.03 33.23
N SER A 80 15.93 -0.04 34.54
CA SER A 80 14.77 -0.57 35.26
C SER A 80 14.00 0.54 35.98
N LEU A 81 12.78 0.27 36.46
CA LEU A 81 12.05 1.19 37.32
C LEU A 81 12.82 1.47 38.62
N ASP A 82 13.55 0.48 39.16
CA ASP A 82 14.39 0.62 40.35
C ASP A 82 15.62 1.52 40.10
N ASN A 83 16.13 1.53 38.88
CA ASN A 83 17.23 2.40 38.44
C ASN A 83 16.75 3.75 37.89
N THR A 84 15.52 4.17 38.22
CA THR A 84 14.99 5.49 37.87
C THR A 84 14.38 6.22 39.05
N THR A 85 14.58 7.54 39.09
CA THR A 85 13.85 8.41 40.02
C THR A 85 12.68 9.05 39.32
N LEU A 86 11.56 9.19 40.02
CA LEU A 86 10.32 9.77 39.49
C LEU A 86 9.95 11.04 40.27
N ASP A 87 9.34 12.02 39.60
CA ASP A 87 8.66 13.14 40.29
C ASP A 87 7.25 12.75 40.77
N ASP A 88 6.57 13.68 41.44
CA ASP A 88 5.19 13.50 41.94
C ASP A 88 4.16 13.18 40.83
N ARG A 89 4.50 13.48 39.57
CA ARG A 89 3.69 13.17 38.38
C ARG A 89 4.11 11.87 37.71
N ARG A 90 4.97 11.07 38.36
CA ARG A 90 5.56 9.82 37.87
C ARG A 90 6.38 9.98 36.58
N ARG A 91 6.98 11.15 36.38
CA ARG A 91 7.88 11.40 35.26
C ARG A 91 9.32 11.10 35.68
N VAL A 92 10.10 10.49 34.78
CA VAL A 92 11.51 10.19 35.06
C VAL A 92 12.30 11.48 35.21
N THR A 93 12.95 11.64 36.35
CA THR A 93 13.80 12.80 36.71
C THR A 93 15.28 12.45 36.77
N GLY A 94 15.62 11.17 36.90
CA GLY A 94 16.98 10.70 37.04
C GLY A 94 17.11 9.24 36.61
N ILE A 95 18.31 8.91 36.13
CA ILE A 95 18.72 7.58 35.70
C ILE A 95 19.95 7.21 36.53
N LEU A 96 19.91 6.03 37.12
CA LEU A 96 20.94 5.50 38.02
C LEU A 96 21.56 4.25 37.42
N ASP A 97 22.66 3.82 38.02
CA ASP A 97 23.33 2.54 37.75
C ASP A 97 23.74 2.28 36.27
N PHE A 98 24.75 3.02 35.83
CA PHE A 98 25.42 2.78 34.54
C PHE A 98 26.43 1.62 34.59
N GLY A 99 26.34 0.75 35.61
CA GLY A 99 27.26 -0.36 35.84
C GLY A 99 27.24 -1.40 34.73
N ASP A 100 26.09 -1.58 34.06
CA ASP A 100 25.85 -2.64 33.06
C ASP A 100 25.93 -2.18 31.60
N MET A 101 26.43 -0.96 31.36
CA MET A 101 26.63 -0.46 30.01
C MET A 101 27.50 -1.43 29.18
N SER A 102 27.03 -1.76 27.98
CA SER A 102 27.70 -2.67 27.05
C SER A 102 27.38 -2.28 25.60
N HIS A 103 28.27 -2.65 24.68
CA HIS A 103 28.05 -2.47 23.25
C HIS A 103 27.30 -3.70 22.69
N THR A 104 26.00 -3.57 22.49
CA THR A 104 25.10 -4.65 22.05
C THR A 104 23.95 -4.10 21.20
N ALA A 105 23.00 -4.94 20.80
CA ALA A 105 21.86 -4.53 19.98
C ALA A 105 20.95 -3.53 20.73
N LEU A 106 20.42 -2.52 20.02
CA LEU A 106 19.50 -1.53 20.58
C LEU A 106 18.26 -2.15 21.22
N ALA A 107 17.77 -3.25 20.64
CA ALA A 107 16.61 -3.98 21.13
C ALA A 107 16.85 -4.62 22.52
N CYS A 108 18.10 -4.82 22.94
CA CYS A 108 18.40 -5.36 24.27
C CYS A 108 17.99 -4.40 25.39
N ASP A 109 18.11 -3.07 25.18
CA ASP A 109 17.65 -2.07 26.16
C ASP A 109 16.13 -2.18 26.41
N ILE A 110 15.37 -2.48 25.36
CA ILE A 110 13.91 -2.69 25.45
C ILE A 110 13.62 -3.98 26.23
N SER A 111 14.37 -5.05 25.97
CA SER A 111 14.18 -6.33 26.67
C SER A 111 14.40 -6.21 28.18
N SER A 112 15.42 -5.47 28.62
CA SER A 112 15.67 -5.19 30.05
C SER A 112 14.57 -4.32 30.65
N ALA A 113 14.17 -3.25 29.95
CA ALA A 113 13.12 -2.35 30.41
C ALA A 113 11.75 -3.05 30.52
N TRP A 114 11.45 -3.98 29.62
CA TRP A 114 10.26 -4.82 29.71
C TRP A 114 10.29 -5.68 30.96
N ALA A 115 11.40 -6.38 31.23
CA ALA A 115 11.50 -7.27 32.39
C ALA A 115 11.15 -6.54 33.70
N SER A 116 11.62 -5.30 33.85
CA SER A 116 11.27 -4.47 34.99
C SER A 116 9.83 -3.93 34.95
N ALA A 117 9.34 -3.46 33.81
CA ALA A 117 8.00 -2.85 33.72
C ALA A 117 6.84 -3.84 33.92
N VAL A 118 7.08 -5.13 33.64
CA VAL A 118 6.06 -6.20 33.71
C VAL A 118 6.16 -7.08 34.97
N TRP A 119 7.26 -6.97 35.71
CA TRP A 119 7.63 -7.73 36.91
C TRP A 119 6.45 -8.21 37.78
N GLU A 120 5.67 -7.27 38.33
CA GLU A 120 4.54 -7.56 39.24
C GLU A 120 3.17 -7.70 38.54
N ARG A 121 3.14 -7.57 37.21
CA ARG A 121 1.90 -7.49 36.44
C ARG A 121 1.48 -8.85 35.96
N ARG A 122 0.18 -9.08 35.85
CA ARG A 122 -0.39 -10.33 35.35
C ARG A 122 -1.55 -10.04 34.40
N GLY A 123 -1.86 -11.01 33.54
CA GLY A 123 -2.96 -10.89 32.56
C GLY A 123 -2.82 -9.66 31.66
N ASP A 124 -3.94 -9.00 31.37
CA ASP A 124 -3.98 -7.85 30.45
C ASP A 124 -3.12 -6.66 30.89
N ASP A 125 -2.89 -6.48 32.19
CA ASP A 125 -2.08 -5.37 32.69
C ASP A 125 -0.60 -5.54 32.31
N LEU A 126 -0.10 -6.78 32.30
CA LEU A 126 1.25 -7.11 31.83
C LEU A 126 1.41 -6.71 30.36
N TYR A 127 0.46 -7.11 29.51
CA TYR A 127 0.52 -6.81 28.07
C TYR A 127 0.44 -5.31 27.79
N ARG A 128 -0.43 -4.58 28.51
CA ARG A 128 -0.54 -3.13 28.39
C ARG A 128 0.74 -2.42 28.82
N ALA A 129 1.40 -2.88 29.88
CA ALA A 129 2.65 -2.30 30.33
C ALA A 129 3.78 -2.52 29.31
N ALA A 130 3.94 -3.74 28.80
CA ALA A 130 4.91 -4.05 27.76
C ALA A 130 4.69 -3.20 26.50
N ALA A 131 3.45 -3.16 25.99
CA ALA A 131 3.09 -2.34 24.84
C ALA A 131 3.36 -0.85 25.10
N ALA A 132 3.03 -0.34 26.28
CA ALA A 132 3.25 1.06 26.62
C ALA A 132 4.75 1.43 26.73
N VAL A 133 5.64 0.52 27.13
CA VAL A 133 7.09 0.75 27.06
C VAL A 133 7.55 0.82 25.60
N LEU A 134 7.10 -0.13 24.78
CA LEU A 134 7.46 -0.19 23.37
C LEU A 134 6.95 1.03 22.59
N ASP A 135 5.69 1.43 22.78
CA ASP A 135 5.09 2.61 22.14
C ASP A 135 5.83 3.90 22.53
N GLY A 136 6.22 4.01 23.81
CA GLY A 136 7.04 5.11 24.30
C GLY A 136 8.40 5.16 23.61
N TYR A 137 9.05 4.01 23.47
CA TYR A 137 10.34 3.90 22.78
C TYR A 137 10.21 4.27 21.30
N ARG A 138 9.24 3.68 20.58
CA ARG A 138 9.00 3.89 19.14
C ARG A 138 8.60 5.32 18.79
N ALA A 139 7.98 6.05 19.72
CA ALA A 139 7.69 7.47 19.56
C ALA A 139 8.96 8.34 19.43
N VAL A 140 10.12 7.83 19.87
CA VAL A 140 11.41 8.51 19.75
C VAL A 140 12.33 7.76 18.79
N THR A 141 12.56 6.47 18.96
CA THR A 141 13.45 5.69 18.09
C THR A 141 12.63 4.62 17.37
N PRO A 142 12.30 4.82 16.07
CA PRO A 142 11.59 3.81 15.28
C PRO A 142 12.38 2.52 15.22
N LEU A 143 11.70 1.40 15.45
CA LEU A 143 12.26 0.07 15.33
C LEU A 143 12.05 -0.48 13.93
N GLU A 144 13.06 -1.20 13.46
CA GLU A 144 13.04 -1.95 12.21
C GLU A 144 12.28 -3.26 12.40
N GLU A 145 11.79 -3.83 11.29
CA GLU A 145 11.00 -5.05 11.34
C GLU A 145 11.78 -6.22 11.94
N ILE A 146 13.06 -6.34 11.62
CA ILE A 146 13.92 -7.39 12.19
C ILE A 146 14.04 -7.25 13.71
N GLU A 147 14.14 -6.03 14.23
CA GLU A 147 14.19 -5.78 15.68
C GLU A 147 12.85 -6.19 16.33
N LEU A 148 11.71 -5.79 15.75
CA LEU A 148 10.39 -6.16 16.24
C LEU A 148 10.18 -7.68 16.23
N SER A 149 10.61 -8.35 15.17
CA SER A 149 10.46 -9.81 15.01
C SER A 149 11.24 -10.62 16.05
N LEU A 150 12.34 -10.07 16.59
CA LEU A 150 13.20 -10.73 17.55
C LEU A 150 12.97 -10.28 19.00
N LEU A 151 12.21 -9.22 19.25
CA LEU A 151 12.04 -8.64 20.59
C LEU A 151 11.52 -9.64 21.64
N ALA A 152 10.56 -10.50 21.27
CA ALA A 152 10.04 -11.51 22.20
C ALA A 152 11.10 -12.58 22.55
N ASP A 153 11.91 -12.98 21.58
CA ASP A 153 13.04 -13.90 21.79
C ASP A 153 14.14 -13.26 22.67
N LEU A 154 14.45 -11.98 22.44
CA LEU A 154 15.40 -11.23 23.27
C LEU A 154 14.90 -11.09 24.72
N PHE A 155 13.60 -10.86 24.91
CA PHE A 155 12.97 -10.78 26.22
C PHE A 155 13.02 -12.12 26.96
N ALA A 156 12.66 -13.23 26.29
CA ALA A 156 12.76 -14.57 26.87
C ALA A 156 14.21 -14.90 27.25
N ALA A 157 15.17 -14.55 26.39
CA ALA A 157 16.59 -14.74 26.68
C ALA A 157 17.07 -13.89 27.89
N ARG A 158 16.55 -12.67 28.08
CA ARG A 158 16.83 -11.85 29.27
C ARG A 158 16.29 -12.51 30.55
N ALA A 159 15.08 -13.06 30.50
CA ALA A 159 14.51 -13.82 31.62
C ALA A 159 15.30 -15.11 31.90
N ALA A 160 15.72 -15.83 30.86
CA ALA A 160 16.55 -17.01 30.97
C ALA A 160 17.94 -16.70 31.59
N ALA A 161 18.52 -15.54 31.24
CA ALA A 161 19.74 -15.03 31.87
C ALA A 161 19.55 -14.81 33.36
N ALA A 162 18.45 -14.17 33.75
CA ALA A 162 18.13 -13.94 35.16
C ALA A 162 17.99 -15.23 35.95
N ALA A 163 17.17 -16.17 35.47
CA ALA A 163 17.00 -17.48 36.11
C ALA A 163 18.33 -18.25 36.21
N SER A 164 19.11 -18.33 35.12
CA SER A 164 20.34 -19.11 35.09
C SER A 164 21.44 -18.52 35.99
N ILE A 165 21.60 -17.20 35.98
CA ILE A 165 22.60 -16.53 36.82
C ILE A 165 22.18 -16.59 38.29
N SER A 166 20.89 -16.42 38.58
CA SER A 166 20.37 -16.51 39.94
C SER A 166 20.59 -17.91 40.53
N ALA A 167 20.27 -18.97 39.79
CA ALA A 167 20.49 -20.35 40.24
C ALA A 167 21.95 -20.62 40.67
N VAL A 168 22.93 -20.11 39.90
CA VAL A 168 24.36 -20.22 40.26
C VAL A 168 24.70 -19.41 41.51
N ARG A 169 24.16 -18.19 41.62
CA ARG A 169 24.44 -17.30 42.76
C ARG A 169 23.82 -17.83 44.05
N VAL A 170 22.59 -18.33 44.02
CA VAL A 170 21.93 -18.98 45.17
C VAL A 170 22.71 -20.21 45.61
N ALA A 171 23.14 -21.06 44.67
CA ALA A 171 23.96 -22.22 44.99
C ALA A 171 25.31 -21.85 45.66
N ARG A 172 25.86 -20.68 45.32
CA ARG A 172 27.14 -20.18 45.85
C ARG A 172 27.02 -19.38 47.14
N TYR A 173 25.89 -18.69 47.33
CA TYR A 173 25.62 -17.78 48.44
C TYR A 173 24.20 -18.03 49.00
N PRO A 174 23.95 -19.19 49.62
CA PRO A 174 22.61 -19.60 50.03
C PRO A 174 21.96 -18.69 51.07
N ASP A 175 22.76 -17.93 51.82
CA ASP A 175 22.28 -17.03 52.89
C ASP A 175 21.97 -15.60 52.41
N ASN A 176 22.07 -15.31 51.11
CA ASN A 176 21.81 -13.98 50.56
C ASN A 176 20.40 -13.90 49.97
N GLU A 177 19.44 -13.46 50.79
CA GLU A 177 18.02 -13.34 50.41
C GLU A 177 17.80 -12.44 49.17
N TYR A 178 18.56 -11.35 49.05
CA TYR A 178 18.50 -10.46 47.87
C TYR A 178 18.84 -11.19 46.56
N ILE A 179 19.72 -12.20 46.60
CA ILE A 179 20.08 -13.00 45.43
C ILE A 179 18.99 -14.03 45.11
N ALA A 180 18.30 -14.57 46.13
CA ALA A 180 17.24 -15.56 45.94
C ALA A 180 16.00 -14.97 45.26
N ASP A 181 15.67 -13.70 45.55
CA ASP A 181 14.47 -13.05 45.01
C ASP A 181 14.51 -12.90 43.49
N PHE A 182 15.66 -12.60 42.87
CA PHE A 182 15.80 -12.46 41.41
C PHE A 182 15.46 -13.72 40.60
N ASP A 183 15.49 -14.92 41.20
CA ASP A 183 15.10 -16.17 40.52
C ASP A 183 13.57 -16.26 40.35
N THR A 184 12.82 -15.84 41.37
CA THR A 184 11.36 -15.98 41.47
C THR A 184 10.60 -15.24 40.36
N GLU A 185 11.25 -14.23 39.81
CA GLU A 185 10.72 -13.16 38.96
C GLU A 185 10.73 -13.54 37.47
N ALA A 186 11.75 -14.32 37.09
CA ALA A 186 11.97 -14.74 35.71
C ALA A 186 11.02 -15.87 35.28
N TRP A 187 10.62 -16.73 36.21
CA TRP A 187 9.83 -17.93 35.90
C TRP A 187 8.45 -17.63 35.31
N PRO A 188 7.62 -16.73 35.88
CA PRO A 188 6.32 -16.41 35.29
C PRO A 188 6.42 -15.90 33.85
N LEU A 189 7.51 -15.18 33.52
CA LEU A 189 7.73 -14.63 32.18
C LEU A 189 8.17 -15.71 31.19
N LEU A 190 9.04 -16.64 31.63
CA LEU A 190 9.46 -17.79 30.84
C LEU A 190 8.29 -18.76 30.59
N GLU A 191 7.48 -19.03 31.62
CA GLU A 191 6.30 -19.90 31.53
C GLU A 191 5.24 -19.28 30.60
N LEU A 192 5.00 -17.97 30.73
CA LEU A 192 4.10 -17.24 29.83
C LEU A 192 4.60 -17.29 28.37
N TYR A 193 5.90 -17.14 28.16
CA TYR A 193 6.50 -17.21 26.84
C TYR A 193 6.35 -18.60 26.20
N ASP A 194 6.54 -19.67 26.99
CA ASP A 194 6.36 -21.06 26.54
C ASP A 194 4.90 -21.37 26.24
N GLU A 195 3.95 -20.84 27.02
CA GLU A 195 2.51 -21.01 26.80
C GLU A 195 2.03 -20.30 25.53
N LEU A 196 2.40 -19.03 25.36
CA LEU A 196 1.96 -18.23 24.21
C LEU A 196 2.71 -18.63 22.92
N GLY A 197 3.97 -19.01 23.06
CA GLY A 197 4.91 -19.03 21.96
C GLY A 197 5.39 -17.63 21.54
N PRO A 198 6.46 -17.55 20.73
CA PRO A 198 7.14 -16.32 20.34
C PRO A 198 6.23 -15.29 19.67
N GLU A 199 5.39 -15.74 18.74
CA GLU A 199 4.60 -14.85 17.88
C GLU A 199 3.45 -14.20 18.65
N GLU A 200 2.74 -14.99 19.44
CA GLU A 200 1.66 -14.47 20.26
C GLU A 200 2.21 -13.59 21.39
N ALA A 201 3.36 -13.93 21.98
CA ALA A 201 4.06 -13.06 22.92
C ALA A 201 4.44 -11.72 22.26
N ALA A 202 5.06 -11.72 21.08
CA ALA A 202 5.39 -10.50 20.33
C ALA A 202 4.14 -9.67 20.02
N ARG A 203 3.05 -10.30 19.58
CA ARG A 203 1.77 -9.62 19.30
C ARG A 203 1.20 -8.97 20.56
N ARG A 204 1.17 -9.70 21.68
CA ARG A 204 0.63 -9.22 22.95
C ARG A 204 1.47 -8.12 23.57
N PHE A 205 2.78 -8.13 23.37
CA PHE A 205 3.69 -7.08 23.85
C PHE A 205 3.76 -5.86 22.90
N GLY A 206 2.96 -5.84 21.84
CA GLY A 206 2.90 -4.73 20.87
C GLY A 206 4.02 -4.76 19.81
N ALA A 207 4.88 -5.77 19.82
CA ALA A 207 5.97 -6.00 18.86
C ALA A 207 5.51 -6.81 17.63
N ARG A 208 4.25 -6.65 17.22
CA ARG A 208 3.70 -7.38 16.08
C ARG A 208 4.49 -7.07 14.81
N SER A 209 5.24 -8.04 14.30
CA SER A 209 5.70 -8.05 12.91
C SER A 209 4.57 -8.55 12.02
N PHE A 210 4.46 -7.98 10.83
CA PHE A 210 3.50 -8.41 9.81
C PHE A 210 4.15 -9.37 8.78
N SER A 211 5.46 -9.63 8.88
CA SER A 211 6.24 -10.30 7.82
C SER A 211 6.08 -11.82 7.66
N ARG A 212 5.30 -12.58 8.44
CA ARG A 212 5.19 -14.05 8.25
C ARG A 212 3.99 -14.68 8.96
N ALA A 213 3.57 -15.91 8.67
CA ALA A 213 3.14 -16.52 7.40
C ALA A 213 1.90 -17.36 7.77
N VAL A 214 0.73 -16.71 7.85
CA VAL A 214 -0.52 -17.47 7.99
C VAL A 214 -0.74 -18.21 6.67
N PRO A 215 -0.96 -19.54 6.67
CA PRO A 215 -1.25 -20.27 5.45
C PRO A 215 -2.38 -19.59 4.66
N ILE A 216 -2.22 -19.49 3.34
CA ILE A 216 -3.16 -18.78 2.45
C ILE A 216 -4.59 -19.29 2.66
N ASP A 217 -4.78 -20.61 2.79
CA ASP A 217 -6.10 -21.20 3.03
C ASP A 217 -6.76 -20.68 4.30
N GLY A 218 -6.01 -20.59 5.40
CA GLY A 218 -6.49 -20.02 6.65
C GLY A 218 -6.86 -18.53 6.54
N LEU A 219 -6.13 -17.77 5.72
CA LEU A 219 -6.44 -16.36 5.44
C LEU A 219 -7.69 -16.21 4.56
N LEU A 220 -7.84 -17.02 3.51
CA LEU A 220 -9.01 -17.00 2.64
C LEU A 220 -10.29 -17.32 3.41
N ASP A 221 -10.22 -18.30 4.30
CA ASP A 221 -11.31 -18.68 5.18
C ASP A 221 -11.74 -17.55 6.12
N ARG A 222 -10.76 -16.92 6.78
CA ARG A 222 -11.01 -15.76 7.63
C ARG A 222 -11.56 -14.59 6.82
N ARG A 223 -11.01 -14.34 5.63
CA ARG A 223 -11.47 -13.31 4.71
C ARG A 223 -12.93 -13.53 4.31
N ARG A 224 -13.31 -14.74 3.90
CA ARG A 224 -14.70 -15.09 3.54
C ARG A 224 -15.64 -14.89 4.72
N ARG A 225 -15.27 -15.37 5.91
CA ARG A 225 -16.09 -15.24 7.14
C ARG A 225 -16.25 -13.81 7.63
N ARG A 226 -15.27 -12.92 7.39
CA ARG A 226 -15.23 -11.57 7.97
C ARG A 226 -15.57 -10.45 6.98
N LEU A 227 -15.25 -10.61 5.70
CA LEU A 227 -15.44 -9.58 4.68
C LEU A 227 -16.61 -9.87 3.72
N GLY A 228 -17.27 -11.02 3.87
CA GLY A 228 -18.45 -11.39 3.09
C GLY A 228 -18.16 -11.81 1.65
N SER A 229 -19.19 -12.34 0.98
CA SER A 229 -19.12 -12.85 -0.39
C SER A 229 -19.31 -11.79 -1.47
N ALA A 230 -19.83 -10.60 -1.11
CA ALA A 230 -20.01 -9.50 -2.05
C ALA A 230 -18.67 -8.84 -2.47
N LEU A 231 -17.60 -9.05 -1.71
CA LEU A 231 -16.29 -8.50 -2.03
C LEU A 231 -15.60 -9.35 -3.10
N MET A 232 -15.12 -8.70 -4.16
CA MET A 232 -14.41 -9.30 -5.31
C MET A 232 -13.42 -10.38 -4.88
N ALA A 233 -13.42 -11.51 -5.59
CA ALA A 233 -12.51 -12.62 -5.35
C ALA A 233 -11.04 -12.22 -5.63
N PRO A 234 -10.06 -12.88 -5.00
CA PRO A 234 -8.66 -12.71 -5.38
C PRO A 234 -8.41 -13.02 -6.87
N SER A 235 -7.49 -12.29 -7.51
CA SER A 235 -7.33 -12.26 -8.98
C SER A 235 -6.76 -13.52 -9.64
N TYR A 236 -6.21 -14.46 -8.88
CA TYR A 236 -5.50 -15.64 -9.37
C TYR A 236 -6.10 -16.91 -8.79
N GLU A 237 -5.99 -18.03 -9.51
CA GLU A 237 -6.41 -19.35 -9.03
C GLU A 237 -5.74 -19.74 -7.72
N ARG A 238 -4.44 -19.38 -7.59
CA ARG A 238 -3.67 -19.45 -6.36
C ARG A 238 -3.44 -18.03 -5.81
N PRO A 239 -4.28 -17.58 -4.86
CA PRO A 239 -4.19 -16.24 -4.29
C PRO A 239 -2.81 -15.96 -3.69
N LEU A 240 -2.42 -14.68 -3.68
CA LEU A 240 -1.15 -14.23 -3.13
C LEU A 240 -1.36 -13.56 -1.78
N HIS A 241 -0.48 -13.87 -0.83
CA HIS A 241 -0.36 -13.14 0.44
C HIS A 241 0.91 -12.29 0.38
N LEU A 242 0.79 -11.12 -0.23
CA LEU A 242 1.87 -10.13 -0.37
C LEU A 242 2.05 -9.36 0.93
N VAL A 243 3.29 -9.26 1.41
CA VAL A 243 3.64 -8.66 2.72
C VAL A 243 4.61 -7.48 2.59
N GLU A 244 5.36 -7.40 1.50
CA GLU A 244 6.34 -6.34 1.25
C GLU A 244 6.25 -5.85 -0.20
N GLY A 245 6.68 -4.60 -0.42
CA GLY A 245 6.84 -4.04 -1.75
C GLY A 245 7.93 -2.97 -1.82
N ASP A 246 8.67 -2.95 -2.92
CA ASP A 246 9.77 -2.04 -3.22
C ASP A 246 9.81 -1.71 -4.73
N GLY A 247 9.53 -0.46 -5.08
CA GLY A 247 9.52 -0.01 -6.47
C GLY A 247 8.46 -0.76 -7.29
N VAL A 248 8.89 -1.63 -8.21
CA VAL A 248 8.01 -2.50 -9.02
C VAL A 248 7.91 -3.92 -8.49
N TRP A 249 8.54 -4.23 -7.36
CA TRP A 249 8.58 -5.59 -6.81
C TRP A 249 7.64 -5.72 -5.63
N MET A 250 6.97 -6.86 -5.52
CA MET A 250 6.21 -7.28 -4.35
C MET A 250 6.71 -8.64 -3.88
N SER A 251 6.82 -8.84 -2.57
CA SER A 251 7.23 -10.12 -1.98
C SER A 251 6.07 -10.75 -1.22
N ASP A 252 5.87 -12.05 -1.40
CA ASP A 252 4.93 -12.82 -0.58
C ASP A 252 5.52 -13.23 0.77
N ALA A 253 4.67 -13.78 1.64
CA ALA A 253 5.06 -14.23 2.98
C ALA A 253 6.11 -15.35 2.99
N ASP A 254 6.32 -16.05 1.87
CA ASP A 254 7.34 -17.08 1.70
C ASP A 254 8.66 -16.50 1.16
N GLY A 255 8.70 -15.21 0.86
CA GLY A 255 9.86 -14.48 0.34
C GLY A 255 10.01 -14.53 -1.18
N ARG A 256 9.02 -15.05 -1.90
CA ARG A 256 9.04 -15.05 -3.36
C ARG A 256 8.70 -13.65 -3.88
N ARG A 257 9.51 -13.18 -4.83
CA ARG A 257 9.35 -11.87 -5.46
C ARG A 257 8.52 -11.96 -6.74
N TYR A 258 7.72 -10.93 -6.96
CA TYR A 258 6.83 -10.76 -8.09
C TYR A 258 7.02 -9.37 -8.70
N LEU A 259 7.21 -9.32 -10.02
CA LEU A 259 7.21 -8.09 -10.80
C LEU A 259 5.77 -7.59 -10.97
N ASP A 260 5.50 -6.39 -10.49
CA ASP A 260 4.21 -5.74 -10.58
C ASP A 260 4.02 -5.06 -11.94
N CYS A 261 3.27 -5.73 -12.81
CA CYS A 261 2.87 -5.23 -14.12
C CYS A 261 1.41 -4.77 -14.14
N TYR A 262 0.77 -4.50 -12.99
CA TYR A 262 -0.68 -4.25 -12.92
C TYR A 262 -1.10 -3.00 -12.13
N ASN A 263 -0.46 -2.71 -10.99
CA ASN A 263 -0.95 -1.69 -10.08
C ASN A 263 -0.54 -0.28 -10.50
N ASN A 264 -1.52 0.62 -10.73
CA ASN A 264 -1.26 2.05 -10.90
C ASN A 264 -1.38 2.86 -9.60
N VAL A 265 -1.95 2.28 -8.54
CA VAL A 265 -2.12 2.95 -7.25
C VAL A 265 -0.76 3.38 -6.67
N PRO A 266 0.25 2.50 -6.57
CA PRO A 266 1.61 2.90 -6.24
C PRO A 266 2.32 3.48 -7.48
N VAL A 267 1.79 4.58 -8.02
CA VAL A 267 2.24 5.17 -9.30
C VAL A 267 3.74 5.50 -9.35
N VAL A 268 4.34 5.90 -8.23
CA VAL A 268 5.78 6.16 -8.11
C VAL A 268 6.56 4.99 -7.49
N GLY A 269 5.93 3.82 -7.40
CA GLY A 269 6.48 2.59 -6.84
C GLY A 269 6.04 2.30 -5.41
N HIS A 270 6.07 1.02 -5.06
CA HIS A 270 5.76 0.52 -3.72
C HIS A 270 6.71 1.10 -2.68
N SER A 271 6.17 1.46 -1.52
CA SER A 271 6.94 1.96 -0.36
C SER A 271 7.87 3.13 -0.66
N HIS A 272 7.52 3.98 -1.64
CA HIS A 272 8.43 5.05 -2.09
C HIS A 272 8.85 5.95 -0.91
N PRO A 273 10.16 6.07 -0.60
CA PRO A 273 10.63 6.59 0.68
C PRO A 273 10.24 8.06 0.92
N ARG A 274 10.21 8.88 -0.14
CA ARG A 274 9.77 10.28 -0.03
C ARG A 274 8.30 10.39 0.40
N VAL A 275 7.42 9.54 -0.14
CA VAL A 275 5.98 9.58 0.17
C VAL A 275 5.75 9.07 1.59
N VAL A 276 6.38 7.96 1.96
CA VAL A 276 6.29 7.38 3.32
C VAL A 276 6.76 8.37 4.37
N GLU A 277 7.90 9.03 4.16
CA GLU A 277 8.43 10.00 5.12
C GLU A 277 7.56 11.27 5.19
N ALA A 278 7.13 11.82 4.04
CA ALA A 278 6.32 13.03 4.00
C ALA A 278 4.97 12.84 4.71
N THR A 279 4.28 11.73 4.43
CA THR A 279 3.01 11.39 5.09
C THR A 279 3.20 11.09 6.57
N SER A 280 4.25 10.35 6.95
CA SER A 280 4.55 10.05 8.36
C SER A 280 4.86 11.30 9.16
N ARG A 281 5.66 12.22 8.60
CA ARG A 281 5.98 13.51 9.21
C ARG A 281 4.71 14.35 9.40
N GLN A 282 3.88 14.46 8.36
CA GLN A 282 2.64 15.22 8.44
C GLN A 282 1.66 14.63 9.46
N ALA A 283 1.47 13.30 9.46
CA ALA A 283 0.57 12.63 10.40
C ALA A 283 1.01 12.78 11.87
N ARG A 284 2.33 12.88 12.13
CA ARG A 284 2.86 13.20 13.48
C ARG A 284 2.61 14.65 13.88
N ALA A 285 2.56 15.57 12.92
CA ALA A 285 2.35 16.99 13.16
C ALA A 285 0.87 17.33 13.34
N LEU A 286 0.04 16.98 12.35
CA LEU A 286 -1.40 17.27 12.36
C LEU A 286 -2.15 16.42 11.32
N ASN A 287 -3.30 15.87 11.72
CA ASN A 287 -4.27 15.27 10.84
C ASN A 287 -5.69 15.70 11.26
N THR A 288 -6.36 16.50 10.43
CA THR A 288 -7.67 17.07 10.70
C THR A 288 -8.44 17.33 9.40
N ASN A 289 -9.68 17.80 9.52
CA ASN A 289 -10.55 18.16 8.39
C ASN A 289 -10.31 19.61 7.89
N MET A 290 -10.83 19.95 6.71
CA MET A 290 -10.64 21.25 6.05
C MET A 290 -11.40 22.45 6.67
N ARG A 291 -12.08 22.31 7.83
CA ARG A 291 -12.65 23.48 8.53
C ARG A 291 -11.59 24.36 9.18
N TYR A 292 -10.36 23.86 9.28
CA TYR A 292 -9.19 24.60 9.75
C TYR A 292 -8.24 24.81 8.58
N LEU A 293 -7.65 26.00 8.48
CA LEU A 293 -6.70 26.33 7.42
C LEU A 293 -5.45 25.45 7.50
N HIS A 294 -4.99 24.96 6.35
CA HIS A 294 -3.74 24.22 6.23
C HIS A 294 -3.11 24.49 4.85
N GLU A 295 -1.82 24.84 4.82
CA GLU A 295 -1.13 25.23 3.59
C GLU A 295 -1.11 24.12 2.53
N ALA A 296 -0.83 22.86 2.93
CA ALA A 296 -0.65 21.76 1.99
C ALA A 296 -1.86 21.49 1.08
N VAL A 297 -3.10 21.65 1.56
CA VAL A 297 -4.29 21.42 0.71
C VAL A 297 -4.51 22.59 -0.25
N ILE A 298 -4.12 23.81 0.14
CA ILE A 298 -4.17 25.01 -0.72
C ILE A 298 -3.11 24.88 -1.82
N GLU A 299 -1.87 24.56 -1.46
CA GLU A 299 -0.77 24.33 -2.42
C GLU A 299 -1.12 23.21 -3.42
N LEU A 300 -1.74 22.13 -2.93
CA LEU A 300 -2.21 21.06 -3.81
C LEU A 300 -3.26 21.59 -4.80
N GLY A 301 -4.22 22.38 -4.34
CA GLY A 301 -5.20 23.03 -5.22
C GLY A 301 -4.54 23.90 -6.28
N GLU A 302 -3.59 24.75 -5.89
CA GLU A 302 -2.83 25.62 -6.80
C GLU A 302 -2.06 24.82 -7.86
N ARG A 303 -1.39 23.73 -7.46
CA ARG A 303 -0.64 22.87 -8.40
C ARG A 303 -1.54 22.10 -9.36
N LEU A 304 -2.70 21.65 -8.89
CA LEU A 304 -3.68 20.99 -9.75
C LEU A 304 -4.24 21.95 -10.79
N VAL A 305 -4.64 23.17 -10.39
CA VAL A 305 -5.09 24.23 -11.33
C VAL A 305 -3.97 24.58 -12.31
N ALA A 306 -2.74 24.76 -11.84
CA ALA A 306 -1.59 25.06 -12.71
C ALA A 306 -1.26 23.94 -13.72
N SER A 307 -1.77 22.72 -13.51
CA SER A 307 -1.61 21.59 -14.43
C SER A 307 -2.71 21.49 -15.50
N MET A 308 -3.72 22.35 -15.44
CA MET A 308 -4.80 22.44 -16.43
C MET A 308 -4.36 23.27 -17.65
N PRO A 309 -5.05 23.19 -18.80
CA PRO A 309 -4.70 23.98 -19.98
C PRO A 309 -4.83 25.48 -19.68
N GLU A 310 -3.84 26.26 -20.11
CA GLU A 310 -3.84 27.71 -19.93
C GLU A 310 -5.08 28.34 -20.59
N GLY A 311 -5.78 29.22 -19.87
CA GLY A 311 -6.99 29.87 -20.37
C GLY A 311 -8.26 29.00 -20.40
N SER A 312 -8.21 27.75 -19.91
CA SER A 312 -9.38 26.85 -19.85
C SER A 312 -10.47 27.29 -18.85
N GLY A 313 -10.13 28.14 -17.89
CA GLY A 313 -11.02 28.51 -16.79
C GLY A 313 -11.19 27.41 -15.72
N LEU A 314 -10.47 26.29 -15.81
CA LEU A 314 -10.44 25.24 -14.79
C LEU A 314 -9.64 25.71 -13.57
N ASP A 315 -10.28 26.48 -12.69
CA ASP A 315 -9.66 27.27 -11.63
C ASP A 315 -10.03 26.83 -10.20
N THR A 316 -10.93 25.86 -10.06
CA THR A 316 -11.51 25.47 -8.77
C THR A 316 -11.34 23.98 -8.52
N VAL A 317 -10.88 23.62 -7.32
CA VAL A 317 -10.63 22.23 -6.90
C VAL A 317 -11.54 21.83 -5.74
N MET A 318 -12.15 20.66 -5.82
CA MET A 318 -12.88 20.06 -4.70
C MET A 318 -12.26 18.73 -4.30
N MET A 319 -11.96 18.56 -3.01
CA MET A 319 -11.24 17.40 -2.49
C MET A 319 -12.18 16.35 -1.88
N VAL A 320 -11.91 15.08 -2.18
CA VAL A 320 -12.60 13.89 -1.67
C VAL A 320 -11.60 12.76 -1.42
N ASN A 321 -12.04 11.51 -1.19
CA ASN A 321 -11.16 10.41 -0.75
C ASN A 321 -11.05 9.26 -1.76
N SER A 322 -11.93 9.21 -2.76
CA SER A 322 -11.88 8.20 -3.81
C SER A 322 -12.33 8.73 -5.17
N GLY A 323 -11.95 8.03 -6.24
CA GLY A 323 -12.44 8.33 -7.60
C GLY A 323 -13.96 8.25 -7.70
N SER A 324 -14.60 7.31 -6.98
CA SER A 324 -16.06 7.20 -6.88
C SER A 324 -16.69 8.49 -6.35
N GLU A 325 -16.14 9.06 -5.27
CA GLU A 325 -16.65 10.32 -4.70
C GLU A 325 -16.37 11.51 -5.62
N ALA A 326 -15.24 11.51 -6.35
CA ALA A 326 -14.91 12.57 -7.31
C ALA A 326 -15.90 12.56 -8.48
N ASN A 327 -16.18 11.39 -9.04
CA ASN A 327 -17.18 11.22 -10.09
C ASN A 327 -18.60 11.51 -9.59
N ASP A 328 -18.95 11.10 -8.37
CA ASP A 328 -20.25 11.40 -7.76
C ASP A 328 -20.47 12.92 -7.61
N LEU A 329 -19.45 13.63 -7.12
CA LEU A 329 -19.50 15.08 -7.01
C LEU A 329 -19.53 15.75 -8.39
N ALA A 330 -18.75 15.28 -9.37
CA ALA A 330 -18.80 15.76 -10.75
C ALA A 330 -20.19 15.61 -11.36
N TRP A 331 -20.85 14.47 -11.14
CA TRP A 331 -22.23 14.22 -11.58
C TRP A 331 -23.23 15.19 -10.94
N ARG A 332 -23.10 15.44 -9.63
CA ARG A 332 -23.96 16.41 -8.91
C ARG A 332 -23.77 17.84 -9.42
N LEU A 333 -22.51 18.25 -9.62
CA LEU A 333 -22.15 19.55 -10.19
C LEU A 333 -22.74 19.72 -11.59
N ALA A 334 -22.57 18.71 -12.46
CA ALA A 334 -23.08 18.75 -13.82
C ALA A 334 -24.61 18.85 -13.88
N ARG A 335 -25.33 18.10 -13.03
CA ARG A 335 -26.79 18.20 -12.95
C ARG A 335 -27.27 19.57 -12.45
N SER A 336 -26.63 20.12 -11.43
CA SER A 336 -26.97 21.45 -10.90
C SER A 336 -26.70 22.56 -11.92
N HIS A 337 -25.61 22.46 -12.66
CA HIS A 337 -25.20 23.44 -13.66
C HIS A 337 -26.08 23.40 -14.92
N THR A 338 -26.32 22.21 -15.48
CA THR A 338 -27.08 22.04 -16.72
C THR A 338 -28.61 22.05 -16.51
N GLY A 339 -29.08 21.67 -15.32
CA GLY A 339 -30.49 21.37 -15.06
C GLY A 339 -30.97 20.04 -15.67
N ASN A 340 -30.07 19.28 -16.29
CA ASN A 340 -30.37 18.03 -16.99
C ASN A 340 -30.22 16.81 -16.05
N GLY A 341 -30.69 15.64 -16.52
CA GLY A 341 -30.70 14.40 -15.74
C GLY A 341 -30.02 13.20 -16.41
N GLY A 342 -29.55 13.36 -17.64
CA GLY A 342 -29.03 12.29 -18.47
C GLY A 342 -27.53 12.04 -18.27
N GLY A 343 -27.13 10.78 -18.20
CA GLY A 343 -25.72 10.39 -18.12
C GLY A 343 -25.30 9.53 -19.30
N LEU A 344 -24.08 9.73 -19.80
CA LEU A 344 -23.49 8.91 -20.87
C LEU A 344 -22.14 8.34 -20.41
N SER A 345 -21.88 7.08 -20.75
CA SER A 345 -20.62 6.35 -20.50
C SER A 345 -20.35 5.34 -21.61
N SER A 346 -19.12 4.83 -21.75
CA SER A 346 -18.84 3.77 -22.71
C SER A 346 -19.50 2.45 -22.29
N GLU A 347 -19.72 1.56 -23.26
CA GLU A 347 -20.44 0.29 -23.09
C GLU A 347 -19.91 -0.62 -21.96
N TYR A 348 -18.63 -0.54 -21.62
CA TYR A 348 -18.03 -1.32 -20.54
C TYR A 348 -17.19 -0.44 -19.59
N ALA A 349 -17.62 0.81 -19.37
CA ALA A 349 -16.96 1.74 -18.45
C ALA A 349 -17.04 1.33 -16.97
N TYR A 350 -16.11 1.88 -16.19
CA TYR A 350 -16.15 1.88 -14.72
C TYR A 350 -15.72 3.22 -14.16
N HIS A 351 -16.64 3.91 -13.49
CA HIS A 351 -16.43 5.22 -12.89
C HIS A 351 -16.56 5.22 -11.35
N GLY A 352 -17.11 4.16 -10.74
CA GLY A 352 -17.18 4.07 -9.28
C GLY A 352 -18.32 3.23 -8.74
N ILE A 353 -18.53 3.32 -7.42
CA ILE A 353 -19.43 2.43 -6.66
C ILE A 353 -20.54 3.16 -5.90
N THR A 354 -20.62 4.48 -5.96
CA THR A 354 -21.73 5.21 -5.34
C THR A 354 -23.00 4.92 -6.13
N ALA A 355 -24.18 5.05 -5.51
CA ALA A 355 -25.44 4.75 -6.20
C ALA A 355 -25.58 5.54 -7.52
N ALA A 356 -25.18 6.81 -7.56
CA ALA A 356 -25.27 7.64 -8.76
C ALA A 356 -24.27 7.23 -9.85
N ILE A 357 -23.09 6.75 -9.49
CA ILE A 357 -22.02 6.42 -10.44
C ILE A 357 -22.01 4.95 -10.84
N ALA A 358 -22.57 4.07 -10.01
CA ALA A 358 -22.77 2.67 -10.33
C ALA A 358 -23.66 2.51 -11.59
N ASP A 359 -24.66 3.39 -11.75
CA ASP A 359 -25.52 3.44 -12.95
C ASP A 359 -24.74 3.80 -14.23
N LEU A 360 -23.61 4.50 -14.10
CA LEU A 360 -22.67 4.87 -15.16
C LEU A 360 -21.45 3.93 -15.22
N SER A 361 -21.47 2.80 -14.50
CA SER A 361 -20.37 1.83 -14.42
C SER A 361 -20.84 0.44 -14.87
N PRO A 362 -21.18 0.26 -16.16
CA PRO A 362 -21.73 -1.01 -16.67
C PRO A 362 -20.83 -2.23 -16.43
N GLU A 363 -19.51 -2.06 -16.27
CA GLU A 363 -18.59 -3.16 -15.88
C GLU A 363 -19.01 -3.80 -14.53
N ALA A 364 -19.51 -3.00 -13.58
CA ALA A 364 -19.73 -3.42 -12.20
C ALA A 364 -21.10 -4.07 -11.94
N SER A 365 -22.01 -4.07 -12.92
CA SER A 365 -23.40 -4.50 -12.72
C SER A 365 -23.96 -5.17 -13.95
N SER A 366 -24.60 -6.33 -13.74
CA SER A 366 -25.43 -6.99 -14.76
C SER A 366 -26.88 -6.51 -14.76
N ALA A 367 -27.23 -5.50 -13.94
CA ALA A 367 -28.57 -4.95 -13.89
C ALA A 367 -28.91 -4.19 -15.18
N PRO A 368 -30.19 -4.12 -15.57
CA PRO A 368 -30.59 -3.28 -16.69
C PRO A 368 -30.19 -1.82 -16.44
N LYS A 369 -29.63 -1.19 -17.48
CA LYS A 369 -29.29 0.23 -17.48
C LYS A 369 -30.54 1.08 -17.16
N PRO A 370 -30.46 2.06 -16.25
CA PRO A 370 -31.57 2.97 -15.96
C PRO A 370 -31.95 3.85 -17.15
N ASP A 371 -33.21 4.31 -17.21
CA ASP A 371 -33.72 5.13 -18.32
C ASP A 371 -32.96 6.46 -18.53
N HIS A 372 -32.41 7.02 -17.46
CA HIS A 372 -31.66 8.27 -17.48
C HIS A 372 -30.19 8.10 -17.88
N VAL A 373 -29.73 6.88 -18.16
CA VAL A 373 -28.38 6.60 -18.63
C VAL A 373 -28.42 6.01 -20.03
N GLU A 374 -27.45 6.37 -20.86
CA GLU A 374 -27.20 5.73 -22.14
C GLU A 374 -25.72 5.36 -22.29
N THR A 375 -25.45 4.37 -23.14
CA THR A 375 -24.08 3.90 -23.40
C THR A 375 -23.72 4.10 -24.86
N PHE A 376 -22.43 4.29 -25.13
CA PHE A 376 -21.88 4.45 -26.47
C PHE A 376 -20.67 3.53 -26.70
N PRO A 377 -20.38 3.11 -27.94
CA PRO A 377 -19.28 2.21 -28.22
C PRO A 377 -17.92 2.90 -28.00
N PRO A 378 -16.89 2.17 -27.52
CA PRO A 378 -15.53 2.69 -27.44
C PRO A 378 -14.97 2.99 -28.85
N PRO A 379 -13.91 3.81 -28.97
CA PRO A 379 -13.29 4.17 -30.24
C PRO A 379 -12.48 2.99 -30.82
N ARG A 380 -13.12 2.11 -31.59
CA ARG A 380 -12.47 0.99 -32.29
C ARG A 380 -12.07 1.42 -33.71
N GLY A 381 -10.89 0.97 -34.17
CA GLY A 381 -10.42 1.27 -35.53
C GLY A 381 -10.28 2.77 -35.80
N ALA A 382 -10.75 3.23 -36.97
CA ALA A 382 -10.70 4.65 -37.36
C ALA A 382 -11.68 5.58 -36.60
N GLY A 383 -12.58 5.02 -35.78
CA GLY A 383 -13.46 5.78 -34.89
C GLY A 383 -14.70 6.43 -35.53
N GLU A 384 -14.85 6.43 -36.86
CA GLU A 384 -16.03 7.01 -37.53
C GLU A 384 -17.35 6.36 -37.07
N ASP A 385 -17.40 5.02 -37.05
CA ASP A 385 -18.56 4.28 -36.55
C ASP A 385 -18.83 4.54 -35.06
N SER A 386 -17.77 4.74 -34.27
CA SER A 386 -17.89 5.05 -32.84
C SER A 386 -18.47 6.44 -32.58
N ILE A 387 -18.14 7.43 -33.40
CA ILE A 387 -18.74 8.78 -33.35
C ILE A 387 -20.23 8.71 -33.68
N ALA A 388 -20.61 8.00 -34.74
CA ALA A 388 -22.01 7.79 -35.10
C ALA A 388 -22.77 7.06 -33.97
N GLY A 389 -22.12 6.10 -33.31
CA GLY A 389 -22.64 5.42 -32.13
C GLY A 389 -22.86 6.37 -30.94
N PHE A 390 -21.93 7.31 -30.71
CA PHE A 390 -22.06 8.35 -29.68
C PHE A 390 -23.20 9.32 -29.96
N ALA A 391 -23.30 9.85 -31.18
CA ALA A 391 -24.43 10.70 -31.58
C ALA A 391 -25.77 9.98 -31.42
N SER A 392 -25.84 8.71 -31.83
CA SER A 392 -27.03 7.88 -31.65
C SER A 392 -27.39 7.64 -30.17
N ALA A 393 -26.39 7.61 -29.27
CA ALA A 393 -26.63 7.50 -27.83
C ALA A 393 -27.31 8.77 -27.28
N ILE A 394 -26.86 9.95 -27.71
CA ILE A 394 -27.51 11.23 -27.37
C ILE A 394 -28.97 11.22 -27.86
N ASP A 395 -29.21 10.82 -29.12
CA ASP A 395 -30.56 10.75 -29.69
C ASP A 395 -31.48 9.76 -28.95
N ARG A 396 -30.96 8.59 -28.56
CA ARG A 396 -31.72 7.61 -27.77
C ARG A 396 -32.11 8.15 -26.40
N LEU A 397 -31.22 8.88 -25.74
CA LEU A 397 -31.47 9.50 -24.44
C LEU A 397 -32.52 10.61 -24.58
N ALA A 398 -32.37 11.47 -25.59
CA ALA A 398 -33.34 12.52 -25.91
C ALA A 398 -34.72 11.95 -26.30
N GLY A 399 -34.77 10.83 -27.01
CA GLY A 399 -36.00 10.10 -27.35
C GLY A 399 -36.76 9.58 -26.13
N ARG A 400 -36.10 9.41 -24.99
CA ARG A 400 -36.73 9.12 -23.68
C ARG A 400 -37.14 10.38 -22.90
N GLY A 401 -36.97 11.57 -23.50
CA GLY A 401 -37.26 12.85 -22.86
C GLY A 401 -36.21 13.30 -21.84
N VAL A 402 -35.00 12.73 -21.89
CA VAL A 402 -33.90 13.04 -20.97
C VAL A 402 -32.78 13.72 -21.76
N GLN A 403 -32.31 14.88 -21.30
CA GLN A 403 -31.16 15.56 -21.88
C GLN A 403 -29.88 15.24 -21.10
N PRO A 404 -28.69 15.22 -21.73
CA PRO A 404 -27.43 14.96 -21.05
C PRO A 404 -27.07 16.05 -20.03
N ALA A 405 -26.77 15.66 -18.80
CA ALA A 405 -26.07 16.48 -17.83
C ALA A 405 -24.55 16.32 -17.98
N ALA A 406 -24.07 15.08 -18.16
CA ALA A 406 -22.65 14.79 -18.31
C ALA A 406 -22.38 13.55 -19.15
N VAL A 407 -21.22 13.56 -19.80
CA VAL A 407 -20.56 12.37 -20.36
C VAL A 407 -19.28 12.14 -19.58
N LEU A 408 -19.11 10.92 -19.04
CA LEU A 408 -17.90 10.53 -18.32
C LEU A 408 -17.03 9.67 -19.24
N VAL A 409 -15.77 10.05 -19.40
CA VAL A 409 -14.84 9.38 -20.32
C VAL A 409 -13.49 9.13 -19.64
N ASP A 410 -13.10 7.86 -19.55
CA ASP A 410 -11.70 7.46 -19.38
C ASP A 410 -11.01 7.56 -20.75
N GLY A 411 -10.04 8.47 -20.90
CA GLY A 411 -9.35 8.71 -22.18
C GLY A 411 -8.60 7.49 -22.74
N ALA A 412 -8.32 6.49 -21.90
CA ALA A 412 -7.71 5.23 -22.34
C ALA A 412 -8.73 4.11 -22.63
N PHE A 413 -10.03 4.33 -22.34
CA PHE A 413 -11.09 3.32 -22.41
C PHE A 413 -10.63 2.00 -21.78
N THR A 414 -10.06 2.11 -20.57
CA THR A 414 -9.26 1.06 -19.96
C THR A 414 -10.11 -0.18 -19.72
N SER A 415 -11.33 -0.01 -19.20
CA SER A 415 -12.25 -1.12 -18.91
C SER A 415 -12.80 -1.75 -20.18
N ASP A 416 -13.10 -0.95 -21.22
CA ASP A 416 -13.58 -1.43 -22.52
C ASP A 416 -12.60 -2.35 -23.26
N GLY A 417 -11.34 -2.39 -22.83
CA GLY A 417 -10.30 -3.20 -23.44
C GLY A 417 -9.00 -2.46 -23.70
N ILE A 418 -8.82 -1.23 -23.20
CA ILE A 418 -7.66 -0.36 -23.50
C ILE A 418 -7.70 0.09 -24.97
N TYR A 419 -8.57 1.04 -25.27
CA TYR A 419 -8.66 1.70 -26.58
C TYR A 419 -8.33 3.20 -26.42
N PRO A 420 -7.04 3.58 -26.34
CA PRO A 420 -6.66 4.98 -26.19
C PRO A 420 -7.27 5.81 -27.32
N ALA A 421 -8.09 6.80 -26.95
CA ALA A 421 -8.81 7.59 -27.92
C ALA A 421 -7.88 8.54 -28.66
N GLU A 422 -8.08 8.64 -29.97
CA GLU A 422 -7.43 9.67 -30.76
C GLU A 422 -8.05 11.04 -30.51
N ARG A 423 -7.24 12.08 -30.73
CA ARG A 423 -7.64 13.47 -30.54
C ARG A 423 -8.93 13.82 -31.27
N SER A 424 -9.04 13.45 -32.54
CA SER A 424 -10.21 13.76 -33.38
C SER A 424 -11.51 13.15 -32.83
N TYR A 425 -11.43 11.95 -32.25
CA TYR A 425 -12.58 11.31 -31.62
C TYR A 425 -13.02 12.09 -30.38
N LEU A 426 -12.08 12.45 -29.49
CA LEU A 426 -12.41 13.17 -28.26
C LEU A 426 -12.91 14.59 -28.54
N GLU A 427 -12.33 15.29 -29.52
CA GLU A 427 -12.82 16.62 -29.95
C GLU A 427 -14.29 16.56 -30.38
N GLU A 428 -14.66 15.52 -31.12
CA GLU A 428 -16.03 15.33 -31.59
C GLU A 428 -17.00 14.93 -30.46
N VAL A 429 -16.57 14.06 -29.54
CA VAL A 429 -17.35 13.73 -28.34
C VAL A 429 -17.62 14.98 -27.50
N VAL A 430 -16.61 15.83 -27.30
CA VAL A 430 -16.75 17.11 -26.57
C VAL A 430 -17.74 18.02 -27.29
N ARG A 431 -17.58 18.22 -28.61
CA ARG A 431 -18.45 19.07 -29.42
C ARG A 431 -19.92 18.62 -29.34
N LEU A 432 -20.17 17.34 -29.59
CA LEU A 432 -21.53 16.76 -29.56
C LEU A 432 -22.15 16.80 -28.15
N THR A 433 -21.33 16.62 -27.11
CA THR A 433 -21.77 16.77 -25.71
C THR A 433 -22.27 18.19 -25.43
N HIS A 434 -21.49 19.20 -25.83
CA HIS A 434 -21.84 20.61 -25.63
C HIS A 434 -23.06 21.02 -26.46
N GLU A 435 -23.19 20.54 -27.69
CA GLU A 435 -24.38 20.79 -28.53
C GLU A 435 -25.66 20.21 -27.93
N ALA A 436 -25.56 19.09 -27.22
CA ALA A 436 -26.65 18.50 -26.45
C ALA A 436 -26.89 19.16 -25.09
N GLY A 437 -26.08 20.16 -24.71
CA GLY A 437 -26.20 20.90 -23.45
C GLY A 437 -25.64 20.16 -22.22
N GLY A 438 -24.82 19.12 -22.42
CA GLY A 438 -24.13 18.40 -21.36
C GLY A 438 -22.71 18.93 -21.11
N LEU A 439 -22.08 18.43 -20.04
CA LEU A 439 -20.67 18.66 -19.72
C LEU A 439 -19.80 17.43 -20.02
N TYR A 440 -18.58 17.65 -20.50
CA TYR A 440 -17.58 16.61 -20.68
C TYR A 440 -16.73 16.44 -19.41
N VAL A 441 -16.78 15.25 -18.83
CA VAL A 441 -16.01 14.87 -17.63
C VAL A 441 -14.86 13.95 -18.05
N ALA A 442 -13.63 14.44 -17.92
CA ALA A 442 -12.42 13.63 -18.09
C ALA A 442 -12.13 12.84 -16.80
N ASP A 443 -12.37 11.53 -16.84
CA ASP A 443 -12.00 10.62 -15.75
C ASP A 443 -10.53 10.20 -15.89
N GLU A 444 -9.66 10.88 -15.14
CA GLU A 444 -8.22 10.67 -15.14
C GLU A 444 -7.76 9.65 -14.07
N VAL A 445 -8.69 8.88 -13.49
CA VAL A 445 -8.37 7.90 -12.44
C VAL A 445 -7.52 6.73 -12.98
N GLN A 446 -7.69 6.36 -14.26
CA GLN A 446 -6.86 5.33 -14.92
C GLN A 446 -5.70 5.94 -15.72
N ALA A 447 -6.01 6.94 -16.56
CA ALA A 447 -5.13 7.47 -17.59
C ALA A 447 -4.31 8.70 -17.16
N GLY A 448 -4.59 9.26 -15.99
CA GLY A 448 -3.88 10.42 -15.47
C GLY A 448 -2.54 10.10 -14.82
N HIS A 449 -1.97 11.13 -14.19
CA HIS A 449 -0.67 11.09 -13.51
C HIS A 449 0.49 10.61 -14.38
N GLY A 450 0.49 10.91 -15.68
CA GLY A 450 1.60 10.61 -16.58
C GLY A 450 1.54 9.25 -17.28
N ARG A 451 0.44 8.50 -17.11
CA ARG A 451 0.31 7.11 -17.59
C ARG A 451 0.53 6.94 -19.09
N SER A 452 0.03 7.87 -19.91
CA SER A 452 0.20 7.85 -21.37
C SER A 452 1.64 8.09 -21.82
N GLY A 453 2.47 8.66 -20.95
CA GLY A 453 3.88 8.96 -21.23
C GLY A 453 4.13 10.27 -22.00
N GLU A 454 3.09 11.03 -22.31
CA GLU A 454 3.19 12.28 -23.09
C GLU A 454 2.89 13.52 -22.24
N HIS A 455 1.91 13.42 -21.34
CA HIS A 455 1.44 14.53 -20.51
C HIS A 455 1.00 14.00 -19.14
N LEU A 456 0.84 14.90 -18.14
CA LEU A 456 0.35 14.52 -16.82
C LEU A 456 -1.08 13.95 -16.87
N TRP A 457 -1.89 14.49 -17.77
CA TRP A 457 -3.30 14.12 -17.99
C TRP A 457 -3.52 13.63 -19.42
N SER A 458 -4.36 12.61 -19.60
CA SER A 458 -4.68 12.07 -20.92
C SER A 458 -5.36 13.09 -21.84
N PHE A 459 -6.25 13.93 -21.30
CA PHE A 459 -6.87 15.01 -22.05
C PHE A 459 -5.85 16.03 -22.56
N GLY A 460 -4.79 16.28 -21.77
CA GLY A 460 -3.72 17.21 -22.15
C GLY A 460 -2.84 16.65 -23.27
N ALA A 461 -2.57 15.34 -23.27
CA ALA A 461 -1.92 14.67 -24.38
C ALA A 461 -2.76 14.74 -25.67
N ALA A 462 -4.08 14.64 -25.56
CA ALA A 462 -5.01 14.80 -26.68
C ALA A 462 -5.21 16.27 -27.12
N GLY A 463 -4.81 17.25 -26.31
CA GLY A 463 -5.02 18.67 -26.59
C GLY A 463 -6.48 19.12 -26.51
N ILE A 464 -7.29 18.45 -25.68
CA ILE A 464 -8.70 18.81 -25.43
C ILE A 464 -8.84 19.55 -24.09
N THR A 465 -9.88 20.36 -23.95
CA THR A 465 -10.22 21.04 -22.68
C THR A 465 -11.52 20.47 -22.12
N PRO A 466 -11.49 19.76 -20.98
CA PRO A 466 -12.70 19.25 -20.33
C PRO A 466 -13.42 20.33 -19.52
N ASP A 467 -14.67 20.04 -19.12
CA ASP A 467 -15.43 20.89 -18.18
C ASP A 467 -15.16 20.54 -16.71
N ILE A 468 -14.95 19.23 -16.46
CA ILE A 468 -14.62 18.68 -15.15
C ILE A 468 -13.53 17.62 -15.35
N VAL A 469 -12.51 17.62 -14.51
CA VAL A 469 -11.49 16.58 -14.44
C VAL A 469 -11.64 15.86 -13.10
N THR A 470 -11.76 14.55 -13.09
CA THR A 470 -11.77 13.75 -11.86
C THR A 470 -10.51 12.90 -11.73
N MET A 471 -10.02 12.75 -10.50
CA MET A 471 -8.76 12.04 -10.24
C MET A 471 -8.77 11.35 -8.87
N GLY A 472 -7.97 10.30 -8.73
CA GLY A 472 -7.91 9.45 -7.54
C GLY A 472 -6.74 8.47 -7.65
N LYS A 473 -6.97 7.17 -7.42
CA LYS A 473 -6.01 6.03 -7.58
C LYS A 473 -4.52 6.42 -7.42
N PRO A 474 -3.77 6.81 -8.48
CA PRO A 474 -2.34 7.13 -8.39
C PRO A 474 -2.00 8.33 -7.47
N MET A 475 -2.95 9.25 -7.25
CA MET A 475 -2.74 10.56 -6.64
C MET A 475 -2.02 10.50 -5.29
N GLY A 476 -2.33 9.52 -4.44
CA GLY A 476 -1.71 9.38 -3.12
C GLY A 476 -0.63 8.31 -3.00
N ASN A 477 -0.21 7.68 -4.11
CA ASN A 477 0.65 6.48 -4.10
C ASN A 477 0.15 5.38 -3.12
N GLY A 478 -1.18 5.22 -2.99
CA GLY A 478 -1.83 4.33 -2.02
C GLY A 478 -2.57 5.03 -0.87
N TYR A 479 -2.30 6.31 -0.61
CA TYR A 479 -3.09 7.08 0.37
C TYR A 479 -4.48 7.43 -0.20
N PRO A 480 -5.58 7.33 0.57
CA PRO A 480 -6.91 7.75 0.12
C PRO A 480 -6.99 9.27 -0.09
N VAL A 481 -6.83 9.69 -1.34
CA VAL A 481 -6.96 11.08 -1.79
C VAL A 481 -7.49 11.09 -3.22
N ALA A 482 -8.42 11.99 -3.48
CA ALA A 482 -9.02 12.21 -4.77
C ALA A 482 -9.48 13.66 -4.85
N ALA A 483 -9.67 14.14 -6.08
CA ALA A 483 -10.13 15.49 -6.31
C ALA A 483 -10.92 15.56 -7.61
N LEU A 484 -11.63 16.67 -7.78
CA LEU A 484 -12.00 17.15 -9.10
C LEU A 484 -11.51 18.58 -9.30
N VAL A 485 -11.25 18.94 -10.55
CA VAL A 485 -10.95 20.30 -10.99
C VAL A 485 -12.03 20.74 -11.98
N THR A 486 -12.56 21.94 -11.83
CA THR A 486 -13.60 22.49 -12.70
C THR A 486 -13.57 24.02 -12.70
N ARG A 487 -14.51 24.66 -13.40
CA ARG A 487 -14.71 26.11 -13.41
C ARG A 487 -15.46 26.57 -12.16
N SER A 488 -15.08 27.71 -11.60
CA SER A 488 -15.74 28.30 -10.43
C SER A 488 -17.26 28.47 -10.62
N GLU A 489 -17.70 28.86 -11.83
CA GLU A 489 -19.12 29.06 -12.14
C GLU A 489 -19.99 27.78 -11.95
N ILE A 490 -19.40 26.60 -12.16
CA ILE A 490 -20.07 25.31 -11.97
C ILE A 490 -20.23 25.04 -10.46
N VAL A 491 -19.18 25.34 -9.68
CA VAL A 491 -19.19 25.18 -8.22
C VAL A 491 -20.11 26.19 -7.55
N ASP A 492 -20.07 27.45 -7.96
CA ASP A 492 -20.91 28.53 -7.41
C ASP A 492 -22.39 28.25 -7.64
N ARG A 493 -22.75 27.68 -8.79
CA ARG A 493 -24.12 27.26 -9.08
C ARG A 493 -24.60 26.21 -8.08
N PHE A 494 -23.77 25.21 -7.80
CA PHE A 494 -24.07 24.15 -6.84
C PHE A 494 -24.09 24.64 -5.39
N ALA A 495 -23.19 25.56 -5.02
CA ALA A 495 -23.16 26.18 -3.70
C ALA A 495 -24.46 26.95 -3.38
N GLY A 496 -25.16 27.46 -4.41
CA GLY A 496 -26.49 28.05 -4.26
C GLY A 496 -27.57 27.07 -3.78
N GLU A 497 -27.34 25.76 -3.88
CA GLU A 497 -28.25 24.71 -3.41
C GLU A 497 -27.92 24.22 -1.98
N GLY A 498 -26.71 24.48 -1.48
CA GLY A 498 -26.27 24.13 -0.14
C GLY A 498 -24.76 23.96 0.01
N GLU A 499 -24.33 23.67 1.23
CA GLU A 499 -22.92 23.45 1.56
C GLU A 499 -22.50 21.99 1.29
N PHE A 500 -21.31 21.81 0.70
CA PHE A 500 -20.65 20.52 0.57
C PHE A 500 -19.53 20.36 1.58
N PHE A 501 -19.45 19.20 2.23
CA PHE A 501 -18.36 18.88 3.15
C PHE A 501 -18.01 17.39 3.09
N SER A 502 -16.72 17.09 2.90
CA SER A 502 -16.14 15.76 3.10
C SER A 502 -15.24 15.78 4.34
N THR A 503 -15.54 14.95 5.33
CA THR A 503 -14.81 14.90 6.61
C THR A 503 -13.32 14.62 6.43
N PHE A 504 -12.97 13.73 5.49
CA PHE A 504 -11.58 13.35 5.21
C PHE A 504 -11.06 13.94 3.90
N GLY A 505 -11.90 14.51 3.04
CA GLY A 505 -11.48 15.19 1.82
C GLY A 505 -10.49 16.30 2.15
N GLY A 506 -9.34 16.30 1.50
CA GLY A 506 -8.30 17.32 1.69
C GLY A 506 -7.64 17.34 3.07
N ASN A 507 -7.65 16.22 3.80
CA ASN A 507 -6.87 16.10 5.04
C ASN A 507 -5.35 16.33 4.80
N PRO A 508 -4.59 16.87 5.77
CA PRO A 508 -3.19 17.22 5.55
C PRO A 508 -2.28 16.06 5.10
N PRO A 509 -2.31 14.85 5.70
CA PRO A 509 -1.50 13.73 5.20
C PRO A 509 -1.79 13.33 3.75
N GLY A 510 -3.06 13.34 3.34
CA GLY A 510 -3.47 13.06 1.96
C GLY A 510 -2.98 14.13 0.99
N ALA A 511 -3.07 15.41 1.37
CA ALA A 511 -2.56 16.51 0.57
C ALA A 511 -1.03 16.42 0.37
N VAL A 512 -0.29 16.16 1.45
CA VAL A 512 1.17 15.98 1.40
C VAL A 512 1.57 14.75 0.58
N ALA A 513 0.80 13.65 0.64
CA ALA A 513 1.02 12.49 -0.22
C ALA A 513 0.93 12.88 -1.69
N ALA A 514 -0.13 13.60 -2.08
CA ALA A 514 -0.36 14.02 -3.46
C ALA A 514 0.70 15.00 -3.97
N LEU A 515 1.05 16.01 -3.19
CA LEU A 515 2.16 16.92 -3.51
C LEU A 515 3.46 16.16 -3.75
N THR A 516 3.80 15.22 -2.85
CA THR A 516 5.02 14.42 -2.96
C THR A 516 5.01 13.52 -4.20
N VAL A 517 3.86 12.98 -4.59
CA VAL A 517 3.71 12.21 -5.84
C VAL A 517 3.99 13.08 -7.06
N LEU A 518 3.41 14.27 -7.12
CA LEU A 518 3.67 15.22 -8.22
C LEU A 518 5.16 15.60 -8.29
N ASP A 519 5.81 15.83 -7.15
CA ASP A 519 7.25 16.10 -7.11
C ASP A 519 8.08 14.93 -7.60
N VAL A 520 7.76 13.71 -7.19
CA VAL A 520 8.51 12.53 -7.62
C VAL A 520 8.34 12.28 -9.13
N ILE A 521 7.13 12.46 -9.66
CA ILE A 521 6.87 12.36 -11.11
C ILE A 521 7.72 13.37 -11.87
N ALA A 522 7.78 14.63 -11.40
CA ALA A 522 8.57 15.68 -12.01
C ALA A 522 10.09 15.43 -11.86
N ASP A 523 10.58 15.25 -10.64
CA ASP A 523 12.01 15.12 -10.34
C ASP A 523 12.66 13.91 -11.04
N GLN A 524 11.93 12.78 -11.12
CA GLN A 524 12.42 11.57 -11.76
C GLN A 524 12.06 11.46 -13.25
N GLN A 525 11.43 12.50 -13.81
CA GLN A 525 11.03 12.59 -15.23
C GLN A 525 10.21 11.35 -15.67
N LEU A 526 9.25 10.95 -14.84
CA LEU A 526 8.55 9.66 -15.00
C LEU A 526 7.62 9.64 -16.22
N ILE A 527 7.09 10.79 -16.64
CA ILE A 527 6.21 10.88 -17.82
C ILE A 527 6.99 10.47 -19.08
N GLY A 528 8.09 11.17 -19.39
CA GLY A 528 8.91 10.83 -20.55
C GLY A 528 9.50 9.42 -20.49
N ARG A 529 9.84 8.93 -19.29
CA ARG A 529 10.24 7.52 -19.09
C ARG A 529 9.12 6.56 -19.46
N ALA A 530 7.90 6.79 -18.99
CA ALA A 530 6.75 5.95 -19.29
C ALA A 530 6.45 5.89 -20.79
N GLY A 531 6.62 7.00 -21.52
CA GLY A 531 6.48 7.03 -22.98
C GLY A 531 7.52 6.14 -23.68
N ARG A 532 8.80 6.29 -23.31
CA ARG A 532 9.90 5.50 -23.90
C ARG A 532 9.80 4.01 -23.57
N VAL A 533 9.66 3.67 -22.29
CA VAL A 533 9.59 2.26 -21.82
C VAL A 533 8.30 1.60 -22.29
N GLY A 534 7.19 2.33 -22.33
CA GLY A 534 5.93 1.84 -22.90
C GLY A 534 6.03 1.49 -24.38
N SER A 535 6.71 2.32 -25.17
CA SER A 535 6.94 2.05 -26.59
C SER A 535 7.82 0.81 -26.80
N GLU A 536 8.87 0.66 -25.97
CA GLU A 536 9.72 -0.53 -25.96
C GLU A 536 8.93 -1.80 -25.61
N LEU A 537 8.12 -1.73 -24.55
CA LEU A 537 7.27 -2.84 -24.11
C LEU A 537 6.31 -3.32 -25.20
N ARG A 538 5.58 -2.38 -25.84
CA ARG A 538 4.67 -2.75 -26.93
C ARG A 538 5.41 -3.40 -28.09
N ALA A 539 6.56 -2.83 -28.50
CA ALA A 539 7.34 -3.38 -29.60
C ALA A 539 7.85 -4.80 -29.33
N GLU A 540 8.24 -5.13 -28.08
CA GLU A 540 8.61 -6.50 -27.74
C GLU A 540 7.43 -7.48 -27.81
N ILE A 541 6.25 -7.07 -27.31
CA ILE A 541 5.04 -7.90 -27.35
C ILE A 541 4.54 -8.07 -28.80
N GLU A 542 4.62 -7.04 -29.65
CA GLU A 542 4.30 -7.12 -31.08
C GLU A 542 5.17 -8.18 -31.78
N ARG A 543 6.46 -8.30 -31.43
CA ARG A 543 7.32 -9.39 -31.94
C ARG A 543 6.92 -10.77 -31.42
N LEU A 544 6.25 -10.87 -30.27
CA LEU A 544 5.64 -12.12 -29.83
C LEU A 544 4.40 -12.44 -30.67
N ALA A 545 3.61 -11.43 -31.05
CA ALA A 545 2.44 -11.60 -31.91
C ALA A 545 2.81 -12.16 -33.29
N ASP A 546 3.96 -11.76 -33.84
CA ASP A 546 4.50 -12.34 -35.09
C ASP A 546 4.78 -13.86 -34.99
N ARG A 547 5.00 -14.38 -33.77
CA ARG A 547 5.38 -15.78 -33.53
C ARG A 547 4.21 -16.64 -33.04
N TYR A 548 3.25 -16.04 -32.34
CA TYR A 548 2.15 -16.76 -31.69
C TYR A 548 0.82 -16.21 -32.17
N ALA A 549 0.16 -16.92 -33.09
CA ALA A 549 -1.13 -16.53 -33.68
C ALA A 549 -2.29 -16.35 -32.68
N MET A 550 -2.11 -16.81 -31.43
CA MET A 550 -3.05 -16.60 -30.33
C MET A 550 -2.98 -15.20 -29.71
N VAL A 551 -1.96 -14.41 -30.06
CA VAL A 551 -1.83 -12.99 -29.69
C VAL A 551 -2.41 -12.18 -30.84
N GLY A 552 -3.55 -11.53 -30.57
CA GLY A 552 -4.24 -10.64 -31.50
C GLY A 552 -3.66 -9.23 -31.46
N GLU A 553 -4.54 -8.23 -31.35
CA GLU A 553 -4.12 -6.83 -31.32
C GLU A 553 -3.34 -6.48 -30.04
N VAL A 554 -2.21 -5.77 -30.21
CA VAL A 554 -1.48 -5.11 -29.14
C VAL A 554 -1.76 -3.61 -29.23
N ARG A 555 -2.34 -3.05 -28.17
CA ARG A 555 -2.81 -1.65 -28.13
C ARG A 555 -2.44 -0.96 -26.84
N GLY A 556 -2.41 0.36 -26.84
CA GLY A 556 -2.06 1.14 -25.65
C GLY A 556 -1.15 2.33 -25.90
N ARG A 557 -0.98 3.18 -24.90
CA ARG A 557 -0.07 4.33 -24.89
C ARG A 557 0.69 4.38 -23.56
N GLY A 558 1.98 4.71 -23.62
CA GLY A 558 2.86 4.71 -22.45
C GLY A 558 2.82 3.37 -21.70
N LEU A 559 2.73 3.42 -20.37
CA LEU A 559 2.67 2.23 -19.52
C LEU A 559 1.21 1.79 -19.27
N MET A 560 0.38 1.77 -20.31
CA MET A 560 -0.96 1.18 -20.33
C MET A 560 -1.09 0.38 -21.62
N VAL A 561 -0.94 -0.94 -21.53
CA VAL A 561 -0.89 -1.84 -22.70
C VAL A 561 -1.92 -2.95 -22.53
N GLY A 562 -2.73 -3.14 -23.57
CA GLY A 562 -3.65 -4.24 -23.76
C GLY A 562 -3.09 -5.22 -24.78
N VAL A 563 -3.12 -6.51 -24.46
CA VAL A 563 -2.75 -7.60 -25.37
C VAL A 563 -3.96 -8.49 -25.52
N GLU A 564 -4.53 -8.54 -26.72
CA GLU A 564 -5.71 -9.37 -26.99
C GLU A 564 -5.31 -10.84 -27.18
N LEU A 565 -6.00 -11.74 -26.50
CA LEU A 565 -5.79 -13.19 -26.62
C LEU A 565 -6.99 -13.79 -27.37
N ILE A 566 -6.69 -14.52 -28.43
CA ILE A 566 -7.67 -15.06 -29.38
C ILE A 566 -7.43 -16.55 -29.65
N CYS A 567 -8.47 -17.25 -30.11
CA CYS A 567 -8.32 -18.61 -30.60
C CYS A 567 -7.36 -18.65 -31.80
N SER A 568 -6.47 -19.64 -31.84
CA SER A 568 -5.44 -19.80 -32.88
C SER A 568 -5.94 -20.20 -34.26
N ASP A 569 -7.24 -20.45 -34.42
CA ASP A 569 -7.86 -20.73 -35.72
C ASP A 569 -7.94 -19.44 -36.56
N ALA A 570 -6.97 -19.30 -37.45
CA ALA A 570 -6.82 -18.15 -38.35
C ALA A 570 -8.03 -17.92 -39.29
N SER A 571 -8.94 -18.89 -39.44
CA SER A 571 -10.14 -18.74 -40.27
C SER A 571 -11.26 -17.92 -39.61
N SER A 572 -11.23 -17.76 -38.27
CA SER A 572 -12.20 -16.97 -37.50
C SER A 572 -11.60 -16.60 -36.13
N PRO A 573 -10.82 -15.51 -36.05
CA PRO A 573 -10.28 -15.05 -34.77
C PRO A 573 -11.42 -14.65 -33.84
N ARG A 574 -11.47 -15.28 -32.66
CA ARG A 574 -12.47 -15.05 -31.62
C ARG A 574 -11.78 -14.84 -30.29
N ALA A 575 -12.33 -13.95 -29.47
CA ALA A 575 -11.88 -13.74 -28.09
C ALA A 575 -11.82 -15.06 -27.32
N ASP A 576 -10.74 -15.28 -26.57
CA ASP A 576 -10.54 -16.49 -25.77
C ASP A 576 -10.20 -16.13 -24.30
N PRO A 577 -11.21 -15.89 -23.45
CA PRO A 577 -11.00 -15.60 -22.03
C PRO A 577 -10.30 -16.74 -21.29
N GLY A 578 -10.55 -17.99 -21.68
CA GLY A 578 -9.92 -19.16 -21.06
C GLY A 578 -8.42 -19.17 -21.33
N LEU A 579 -7.99 -18.79 -22.54
CA LEU A 579 -6.59 -18.58 -22.86
C LEU A 579 -6.00 -17.40 -22.08
N ALA A 580 -6.68 -16.26 -22.03
CA ALA A 580 -6.20 -15.09 -21.27
C ALA A 580 -5.98 -15.42 -19.78
N ASP A 581 -6.90 -16.18 -19.16
CA ASP A 581 -6.76 -16.61 -17.77
C ASP A 581 -5.60 -17.59 -17.57
N ARG A 582 -5.40 -18.56 -18.49
CA ARG A 582 -4.23 -19.45 -18.47
C ARG A 582 -2.92 -18.67 -18.58
N VAL A 583 -2.85 -17.68 -19.49
CA VAL A 583 -1.64 -16.85 -19.66
C VAL A 583 -1.37 -15.99 -18.43
N LYS A 584 -2.40 -15.34 -17.88
CA LYS A 584 -2.32 -14.57 -16.62
C LYS A 584 -1.79 -15.41 -15.46
N ASN A 585 -2.35 -16.61 -15.24
CA ASN A 585 -1.88 -17.50 -14.16
C ASN A 585 -0.47 -18.05 -14.46
N GLY A 586 -0.15 -18.36 -15.72
CA GLY A 586 1.19 -18.79 -16.14
C GLY A 586 2.28 -17.73 -15.90
N LEU A 587 1.96 -16.45 -16.09
CA LEU A 587 2.82 -15.31 -15.75
C LEU A 587 3.03 -15.20 -14.24
N ARG A 588 1.95 -15.36 -13.44
CA ARG A 588 2.04 -15.38 -11.97
C ARG A 588 2.98 -16.48 -11.49
N GLU A 589 2.95 -17.67 -12.09
CA GLU A 589 3.88 -18.76 -11.77
C GLU A 589 5.34 -18.46 -12.11
N ARG A 590 5.59 -17.52 -13.00
CA ARG A 590 6.91 -17.00 -13.35
C ARG A 590 7.29 -15.73 -12.59
N GLY A 591 6.46 -15.32 -11.62
CA GLY A 591 6.72 -14.15 -10.81
C GLY A 591 6.38 -12.83 -11.50
N VAL A 592 5.44 -12.80 -12.45
CA VAL A 592 4.99 -11.57 -13.12
C VAL A 592 3.48 -11.40 -12.95
N LEU A 593 3.03 -10.23 -12.51
CA LEU A 593 1.63 -9.99 -12.16
C LEU A 593 0.97 -9.04 -13.15
N VAL A 594 -0.04 -9.54 -13.86
CA VAL A 594 -0.88 -8.80 -14.81
C VAL A 594 -2.36 -8.99 -14.46
N GLY A 595 -3.24 -8.22 -15.09
CA GLY A 595 -4.69 -8.44 -14.99
C GLY A 595 -5.30 -8.81 -16.34
N THR A 596 -6.63 -8.95 -16.36
CA THR A 596 -7.44 -9.01 -17.59
C THR A 596 -8.46 -7.87 -17.59
N THR A 597 -8.99 -7.54 -18.77
CA THR A 597 -10.01 -6.49 -18.96
C THR A 597 -10.75 -6.68 -20.29
N GLY A 598 -11.71 -5.80 -20.59
CA GLY A 598 -12.60 -5.90 -21.74
C GLY A 598 -13.85 -6.74 -21.46
N PRO A 599 -14.91 -6.58 -22.28
CA PRO A 599 -16.20 -7.26 -22.08
C PRO A 599 -16.10 -8.79 -22.19
N ASP A 600 -15.16 -9.30 -22.97
CA ASP A 600 -14.92 -10.73 -23.14
C ASP A 600 -13.83 -11.29 -22.20
N ASP A 601 -13.27 -10.46 -21.31
CA ASP A 601 -12.18 -10.80 -20.38
C ASP A 601 -10.95 -11.46 -21.03
N ASN A 602 -10.70 -11.17 -22.32
CA ASN A 602 -9.64 -11.79 -23.12
C ASN A 602 -8.41 -10.89 -23.33
N VAL A 603 -8.37 -9.71 -22.72
CA VAL A 603 -7.30 -8.72 -22.92
C VAL A 603 -6.40 -8.70 -21.70
N LEU A 604 -5.12 -9.09 -21.84
CA LEU A 604 -4.15 -8.90 -20.76
C LEU A 604 -3.93 -7.41 -20.54
N LYS A 605 -4.13 -6.98 -19.29
CA LYS A 605 -3.95 -5.60 -18.85
C LYS A 605 -2.60 -5.44 -18.18
N ILE A 606 -1.70 -4.75 -18.87
CA ILE A 606 -0.34 -4.45 -18.42
C ILE A 606 -0.24 -2.96 -18.13
N ARG A 607 -0.07 -2.62 -16.85
CA ARG A 607 -0.09 -1.24 -16.34
C ARG A 607 0.72 -1.12 -15.03
N PRO A 608 2.06 -1.23 -15.12
CA PRO A 608 2.94 -1.21 -13.94
C PRO A 608 3.01 0.18 -13.25
N PRO A 609 3.67 0.31 -12.08
CA PRO A 609 4.14 1.61 -11.58
C PRO A 609 4.97 2.38 -12.64
N LEU A 610 4.98 3.71 -12.61
CA LEU A 610 5.74 4.52 -13.60
C LEU A 610 7.26 4.46 -13.44
N VAL A 611 7.72 3.92 -12.31
CA VAL A 611 9.14 3.60 -12.10
C VAL A 611 9.60 2.34 -12.85
N PHE A 612 8.68 1.64 -13.53
CA PHE A 612 9.00 0.51 -14.41
C PHE A 612 9.97 0.93 -15.52
N GLY A 613 10.90 0.03 -15.81
CA GLY A 613 12.13 0.32 -16.55
C GLY A 613 12.37 -0.69 -17.67
N THR A 614 13.33 -0.38 -18.54
CA THR A 614 13.74 -1.23 -19.67
C THR A 614 14.15 -2.64 -19.22
N GLU A 615 14.85 -2.76 -18.10
CA GLU A 615 15.22 -4.05 -17.49
C GLU A 615 14.01 -4.92 -17.11
N HIS A 616 12.89 -4.28 -16.75
CA HIS A 616 11.66 -4.97 -16.37
C HIS A 616 10.85 -5.41 -17.61
N VAL A 617 10.99 -4.70 -18.74
CA VAL A 617 10.41 -5.11 -20.03
C VAL A 617 10.95 -6.48 -20.42
N GLY A 618 12.26 -6.68 -20.33
CA GLY A 618 12.89 -7.97 -20.64
C GLY A 618 12.32 -9.12 -19.79
N ILE A 619 12.20 -8.92 -18.48
CA ILE A 619 11.66 -9.93 -17.55
C ILE A 619 10.21 -10.30 -17.90
N LEU A 620 9.37 -9.31 -18.17
CA LEU A 620 7.98 -9.54 -18.57
C LEU A 620 7.89 -10.25 -19.93
N ASN A 621 8.67 -9.81 -20.92
CA ASN A 621 8.67 -10.37 -22.26
C ASN A 621 9.15 -11.83 -22.28
N ASP A 622 10.23 -12.14 -21.55
CA ASP A 622 10.75 -13.50 -21.44
C ASP A 622 9.72 -14.42 -20.77
N ALA A 623 9.12 -13.98 -19.66
CA ALA A 623 8.06 -14.74 -18.98
C ALA A 623 6.83 -14.96 -19.88
N LEU A 624 6.41 -13.93 -20.63
CA LEU A 624 5.28 -14.04 -21.56
C LEU A 624 5.60 -15.00 -22.71
N ALA A 625 6.79 -14.92 -23.30
CA ALA A 625 7.22 -15.83 -24.37
C ALA A 625 7.24 -17.29 -23.89
N GLU A 626 7.74 -17.57 -22.69
CA GLU A 626 7.73 -18.92 -22.12
C GLU A 626 6.30 -19.45 -21.89
N VAL A 627 5.39 -18.60 -21.42
CA VAL A 627 3.99 -18.99 -21.19
C VAL A 627 3.29 -19.26 -22.52
N LEU A 628 3.44 -18.37 -23.51
CA LEU A 628 2.86 -18.56 -24.84
C LEU A 628 3.41 -19.83 -25.51
N ALA A 629 4.71 -20.10 -25.39
CA ALA A 629 5.30 -21.33 -25.89
C ALA A 629 4.73 -22.59 -25.22
N ALA A 630 4.54 -22.56 -23.90
CA ALA A 630 3.95 -23.68 -23.16
C ALA A 630 2.50 -23.93 -23.60
N VAL A 631 1.68 -22.87 -23.67
CA VAL A 631 0.28 -22.99 -24.10
C VAL A 631 0.17 -23.45 -25.55
N ALA A 632 1.03 -22.96 -26.44
CA ALA A 632 1.06 -23.38 -27.84
C ALA A 632 1.46 -24.85 -28.04
N ALA A 633 2.20 -25.45 -27.09
CA ALA A 633 2.57 -26.86 -27.14
C ALA A 633 1.46 -27.80 -26.65
N GLU A 634 0.47 -27.27 -25.92
CA GLU A 634 -0.69 -28.01 -25.42
C GLU A 634 -1.86 -28.07 -26.42
N THR A 635 -1.86 -27.16 -27.40
CA THR A 635 -2.83 -27.03 -28.50
C THR A 635 -2.30 -27.65 -29.78
#